data_AF-A0A067SZP8-F1
#
_entry.id   AF-A0A067SZP8-F1
#
_cell.length_a   1.000
_cell.length_b   1.000
_cell.length_c   1.000
_cell.angle_alpha   90.00
_cell.angle_beta   90.00
_cell.angle_gamma   90.00
#
_symmetry.space_group_name_H-M   'P 1'
#
loop_
_entity.id
_entity.type
_entity.pdbx_description
1 polymer ?
#
loop_
_entity_poly.entity_id
_entity_poly.type
_entity_poly.pdbx_seq_one_letter_code
_entity_poly.pdbx_strand_id
1 'polypeptide(L)'
;MRLFSRLFLYSCSLTALSRATSSQDPPKPPPLTPSPAATTFHVTSGSNENYFYRDNVTSAQLLLTSTTASANITRRLVAALPAGNNGALVYFLPKNPSGGTQLNVELVNGTTKSAVGENGNRGIQADLNFNANSTLGVTIVGAVRALRDYVEGSGTMHEIFNYTLLSFSSTQVRLHRQYINSTSSPQTFSTQNPNPKPQPKLFKSVDLLLSIPSGSAARLSVIPSKNGTFTPPTIDIVLPSPRSHEPGPASEGDSMEVEVEPLKVTQNHVRVQVMTNETSLAGLDVGGLFLTPKEASTDTLRSTLQGLPGNVSEQVSFLTFQDKFTAGGWRFLTYFGRDSLIALRILMPLLTPNAIEDALGAVIERANSTGALCHEETIGDYASFVNMGNGRPDLGNTPFYDYKMIDTDLLLLPAVAHYFLDLPQGKKRSAQFLAKQATLQNGTYLDIINRIASYNINRALPFFTANPATFSQLLAFRPGQPVGNWRDSNQGTGYGTIPFDVNVALVPANLRAVDSLATAGILNLKKLDIQNSLDIVAMAKKWEEEVPGMFEVSVDGSTAEKRVESFVQAVGLDESLLGNTTASNVSFYALSLMPDGRPVEVLNSDLGFNLMYGTNVTAAFLQRVADALTPYPRGLLTNVGMVVANPAYDSNTTNVQVLDRTAYHGTVVWSFQQALMAGGLARQLGFCVTNTTSVDINPPPTPQPAWCGDGDLVKNLQVAQTRLWSSINGASSSIYSEVWSYAFDKTTKTFSVADLATLSPSGTESDAIQLWSYGFLGLVEPK
;
A
#
# COMPACT_ATOMS: atom_id res chain seq x y z
N MET A 1 -64.15 2.96 -41.89
CA MET A 1 -65.31 2.22 -42.42
C MET A 1 -65.19 0.77 -41.93
N ARG A 2 -66.28 0.24 -41.38
CA ARG A 2 -66.57 -1.15 -40.89
C ARG A 2 -66.09 -2.26 -41.88
N LEU A 3 -65.86 -3.56 -41.60
CA LEU A 3 -66.34 -4.52 -40.58
C LEU A 3 -65.53 -5.87 -40.66
N PHE A 4 -65.72 -6.71 -39.62
CA PHE A 4 -65.28 -8.08 -39.28
C PHE A 4 -65.56 -9.28 -40.25
N SER A 5 -64.79 -10.39 -40.09
CA SER A 5 -65.21 -11.78 -39.64
C SER A 5 -64.14 -12.85 -39.99
N ARG A 6 -63.58 -13.66 -39.06
CA ARG A 6 -64.00 -15.00 -38.51
C ARG A 6 -64.14 -16.10 -39.62
N LEU A 7 -63.72 -17.38 -39.56
CA LEU A 7 -63.25 -18.35 -38.53
C LEU A 7 -62.89 -19.72 -39.25
N PHE A 8 -62.16 -20.64 -38.56
CA PHE A 8 -62.07 -22.13 -38.67
C PHE A 8 -61.42 -22.80 -39.92
N LEU A 9 -60.76 -23.97 -39.92
CA LEU A 9 -60.10 -24.95 -38.99
C LEU A 9 -60.08 -26.31 -39.75
N TYR A 10 -59.02 -27.13 -39.69
CA TYR A 10 -59.03 -28.63 -39.60
C TYR A 10 -57.57 -29.14 -39.65
N SER A 11 -56.94 -29.50 -38.51
CA SER A 11 -56.85 -30.83 -37.85
C SER A 11 -55.90 -31.83 -38.55
N CYS A 12 -54.71 -32.10 -37.96
CA CYS A 12 -54.35 -33.22 -37.04
C CYS A 12 -53.89 -34.48 -37.82
N SER A 13 -52.69 -35.05 -37.64
CA SER A 13 -52.21 -35.72 -36.42
C SER A 13 -50.72 -36.07 -36.53
N LEU A 14 -49.98 -36.10 -35.41
CA LEU A 14 -49.21 -37.29 -34.96
C LEU A 14 -48.66 -37.09 -33.54
N THR A 15 -48.70 -38.16 -32.77
CA THR A 15 -48.54 -38.28 -31.31
C THR A 15 -47.09 -38.34 -30.80
N ALA A 16 -46.97 -38.00 -29.52
CA ALA A 16 -45.78 -37.69 -28.73
C ALA A 16 -45.02 -38.89 -28.13
N LEU A 17 -43.71 -38.69 -27.87
CA LEU A 17 -42.95 -39.36 -26.81
C LEU A 17 -42.37 -38.29 -25.86
N SER A 18 -42.65 -38.45 -24.56
CA SER A 18 -42.35 -37.51 -23.48
C SER A 18 -40.91 -37.62 -22.96
N ARG A 19 -40.23 -36.48 -22.80
CA ARG A 19 -39.01 -36.35 -21.98
C ARG A 19 -39.37 -35.55 -20.73
N ALA A 20 -39.23 -36.17 -19.57
CA ALA A 20 -39.46 -35.55 -18.27
C ALA A 20 -38.41 -34.45 -18.01
N THR A 21 -38.88 -33.22 -17.85
CA THR A 21 -38.11 -32.10 -17.31
C THR A 21 -38.32 -32.06 -15.81
N SER A 22 -37.32 -32.44 -15.01
CA SER A 22 -37.30 -32.09 -13.58
C SER A 22 -36.94 -30.61 -13.46
N SER A 23 -37.83 -29.81 -12.89
CA SER A 23 -37.53 -28.48 -12.38
C SER A 23 -36.53 -28.62 -11.23
N GLN A 24 -35.24 -28.34 -11.48
CA GLN A 24 -34.33 -27.93 -10.42
C GLN A 24 -34.24 -26.41 -10.48
N ASP A 25 -34.68 -25.77 -9.40
CA ASP A 25 -34.51 -24.34 -9.18
C ASP A 25 -33.03 -23.97 -9.32
N PRO A 26 -32.71 -22.78 -9.86
CA PRO A 26 -31.35 -22.26 -9.86
C PRO A 26 -30.82 -22.23 -8.42
N PRO A 27 -29.53 -22.53 -8.19
CA PRO A 27 -28.96 -22.52 -6.85
C PRO A 27 -29.22 -21.16 -6.21
N LYS A 28 -29.92 -21.21 -5.08
CA LYS A 28 -30.24 -20.04 -4.26
C LYS A 28 -28.93 -19.31 -3.95
N PRO A 29 -28.83 -17.99 -4.18
CA PRO A 29 -27.68 -17.22 -3.74
C PRO A 29 -27.46 -17.48 -2.24
N PRO A 30 -26.21 -17.59 -1.77
CA PRO A 30 -25.95 -17.75 -0.35
C PRO A 30 -26.71 -16.67 0.42
N PRO A 31 -27.30 -17.00 1.59
CA PRO A 31 -28.00 -16.01 2.38
C PRO A 31 -27.07 -14.82 2.59
N LEU A 32 -27.56 -13.61 2.28
CA LEU A 32 -26.88 -12.36 2.58
C LEU A 32 -26.38 -12.46 4.02
N THR A 33 -25.06 -12.45 4.18
CA THR A 33 -24.42 -12.33 5.47
C THR A 33 -25.00 -11.12 6.20
N PRO A 34 -25.09 -11.15 7.55
CA PRO A 34 -25.53 -10.00 8.32
C PRO A 34 -24.80 -8.76 7.83
N SER A 35 -25.51 -7.64 7.64
CA SER A 35 -24.90 -6.37 7.24
C SER A 35 -23.66 -6.15 8.11
N PRO A 36 -22.44 -6.07 7.54
CA PRO A 36 -21.25 -5.97 8.36
C PRO A 36 -21.40 -4.73 9.24
N ALA A 37 -21.13 -4.89 10.54
CA ALA A 37 -21.05 -3.77 11.44
C ALA A 37 -20.00 -2.78 10.89
N ALA A 38 -20.25 -1.48 11.05
CA ALA A 38 -19.30 -0.48 10.60
C ALA A 38 -17.94 -0.72 11.27
N THR A 39 -16.88 -0.81 10.47
CA THR A 39 -15.50 -0.84 10.94
C THR A 39 -15.05 0.60 11.19
N THR A 40 -14.69 0.92 12.43
CA THR A 40 -14.20 2.25 12.80
C THR A 40 -13.01 2.13 13.74
N PHE A 41 -11.89 2.74 13.37
CA PHE A 41 -10.71 2.81 14.23
C PHE A 41 -9.94 4.12 14.00
N HIS A 42 -9.00 4.39 14.91
CA HIS A 42 -8.21 5.60 14.93
C HIS A 42 -6.72 5.27 15.10
N VAL A 43 -5.86 6.00 14.38
CA VAL A 43 -4.41 5.88 14.42
C VAL A 43 -3.79 7.26 14.50
N THR A 44 -3.04 7.54 15.56
CA THR A 44 -2.17 8.72 15.64
C THR A 44 -0.84 8.38 14.98
N SER A 45 -0.44 9.17 13.98
CA SER A 45 0.84 9.02 13.28
C SER A 45 1.43 10.40 13.01
N GLY A 46 2.69 10.60 13.41
CA GLY A 46 3.34 11.91 13.39
C GLY A 46 2.51 12.96 14.14
N SER A 47 2.27 14.10 13.49
CA SER A 47 1.43 15.19 14.01
C SER A 47 -0.04 15.10 13.56
N ASN A 48 -0.52 13.92 13.18
CA ASN A 48 -1.83 13.72 12.57
C ASN A 48 -2.66 12.64 13.27
N GLU A 49 -3.96 12.90 13.39
CA GLU A 49 -4.98 11.97 13.84
C GLU A 49 -5.72 11.39 12.63
N ASN A 50 -5.66 10.06 12.45
CA ASN A 50 -6.26 9.37 11.30
C ASN A 50 -7.45 8.53 11.75
N TYR A 51 -8.61 8.78 11.18
CA TYR A 51 -9.86 8.09 11.47
C TYR A 51 -10.29 7.31 10.25
N PHE A 52 -10.52 6.01 10.42
CA PHE A 52 -10.90 5.10 9.35
C PHE A 52 -12.32 4.64 9.57
N TYR A 53 -13.10 4.64 8.49
CA TYR A 53 -14.50 4.26 8.52
C TYR A 53 -14.83 3.39 7.32
N ARG A 54 -15.50 2.26 7.55
CA ARG A 54 -16.09 1.44 6.48
C ARG A 54 -17.42 0.85 6.92
N ASP A 55 -18.41 0.92 6.05
CA ASP A 55 -19.66 0.17 6.15
C ASP A 55 -20.06 -0.36 4.76
N ASN A 56 -21.33 -0.73 4.59
CA ASN A 56 -21.87 -1.19 3.30
C ASN A 56 -22.12 -0.07 2.27
N VAL A 57 -21.93 1.20 2.63
CA VAL A 57 -22.16 2.37 1.80
C VAL A 57 -20.84 3.02 1.36
N THR A 58 -19.86 3.15 2.26
CA THR A 58 -18.60 3.81 1.95
C THR A 58 -17.40 3.20 2.69
N SER A 59 -16.22 3.48 2.18
CA SER A 59 -14.95 3.38 2.91
C SER A 59 -14.26 4.73 2.81
N ALA A 60 -13.72 5.24 3.92
CA ALA A 60 -13.02 6.51 3.92
C ALA A 60 -12.00 6.60 5.06
N GLN A 61 -10.95 7.38 4.81
CA GLN A 61 -10.05 7.91 5.82
C GLN A 61 -10.31 9.40 5.98
N LEU A 62 -10.37 9.87 7.23
CA LEU A 62 -10.27 11.27 7.60
C LEU A 62 -8.94 11.49 8.33
N LEU A 63 -8.21 12.54 8.01
CA LEU A 63 -6.99 12.96 8.71
C LEU A 63 -7.20 14.37 9.22
N LEU A 64 -6.93 14.61 10.50
CA LEU A 64 -6.87 15.94 11.11
C LEU A 64 -5.48 16.17 11.70
N THR A 65 -4.96 17.39 11.61
CA THR A 65 -3.77 17.75 12.38
C THR A 65 -4.07 17.66 13.87
N SER A 66 -3.21 16.96 14.62
CA SER A 66 -3.36 16.77 16.07
C SER A 66 -3.36 18.11 16.81
N THR A 67 -4.13 18.20 17.90
CA THR A 67 -4.13 19.40 18.75
C THR A 67 -2.85 19.58 19.54
N THR A 68 -2.07 18.51 19.69
CA THR A 68 -0.72 18.53 20.29
C THR A 68 0.35 18.94 19.29
N ALA A 69 0.04 19.03 18.00
CA ALA A 69 0.98 19.45 16.98
C ALA A 69 1.43 20.90 17.21
N SER A 70 2.72 21.17 16.97
CA SER A 70 3.34 22.48 17.13
C SER A 70 2.58 23.59 16.39
N ALA A 71 2.68 24.83 16.90
CA ALA A 71 1.99 25.99 16.37
C ALA A 71 2.42 26.40 14.96
N ASN A 72 3.60 25.96 14.50
CA ASN A 72 4.05 26.14 13.13
C ASN A 72 3.42 25.16 12.13
N ILE A 73 2.72 24.12 12.59
CA ILE A 73 2.04 23.16 11.73
C ILE A 73 0.61 23.64 11.48
N THR A 74 0.34 24.04 10.24
CA THR A 74 -1.00 24.45 9.81
C THR A 74 -2.00 23.32 9.97
N ARG A 75 -3.17 23.61 10.55
CA ARG A 75 -4.22 22.62 10.74
C ARG A 75 -4.82 22.22 9.40
N ARG A 76 -5.00 20.94 9.15
CA ARG A 76 -5.62 20.43 7.92
C ARG A 76 -6.63 19.33 8.18
N LEU A 77 -7.59 19.20 7.26
CA LEU A 77 -8.41 18.02 7.04
C LEU A 77 -7.99 17.38 5.71
N VAL A 78 -7.78 16.07 5.71
CA VAL A 78 -7.89 15.24 4.50
C VAL A 78 -9.07 14.31 4.65
N ALA A 79 -9.88 14.17 3.61
CA ALA A 79 -10.84 13.09 3.47
C ALA A 79 -10.50 12.33 2.19
N ALA A 80 -10.27 11.02 2.28
CA ALA A 80 -9.92 10.17 1.14
C ALA A 80 -10.84 8.97 1.05
N LEU A 81 -11.30 8.66 -0.15
CA LEU A 81 -12.17 7.55 -0.48
C LEU A 81 -11.47 6.71 -1.56
N PRO A 82 -11.41 5.37 -1.41
CA PRO A 82 -10.89 4.50 -2.47
C PRO A 82 -11.78 4.54 -3.72
N ALA A 83 -13.06 4.92 -3.57
CA ALA A 83 -14.00 5.12 -4.66
C ALA A 83 -13.51 6.23 -5.62
N GLY A 84 -12.95 5.83 -6.76
CA GLY A 84 -12.32 6.72 -7.73
C GLY A 84 -11.02 7.38 -7.25
N ASN A 85 -10.46 6.92 -6.12
CA ASN A 85 -9.35 7.58 -5.43
C ASN A 85 -9.61 9.09 -5.23
N ASN A 86 -10.79 9.40 -4.70
CA ASN A 86 -11.33 10.75 -4.55
C ASN A 86 -11.21 11.27 -3.14
N GLY A 87 -11.23 12.59 -2.98
CA GLY A 87 -11.10 13.19 -1.67
C GLY A 87 -11.16 14.71 -1.67
N ALA A 88 -10.84 15.27 -0.50
CA ALA A 88 -10.63 16.69 -0.31
C ALA A 88 -9.51 16.95 0.72
N LEU A 89 -8.71 17.98 0.47
CA LEU A 89 -7.74 18.55 1.41
C LEU A 89 -8.19 19.97 1.71
N VAL A 90 -8.22 20.34 2.98
CA VAL A 90 -8.54 21.70 3.45
C VAL A 90 -7.55 22.10 4.53
N TYR A 91 -6.78 23.15 4.30
CA TYR A 91 -6.05 23.83 5.37
C TYR A 91 -6.95 24.85 6.07
N PHE A 92 -6.83 24.96 7.39
CA PHE A 92 -7.53 25.96 8.20
C PHE A 92 -6.50 26.93 8.78
N LEU A 93 -6.70 28.21 8.48
CA LEU A 93 -5.85 29.31 8.92
C LEU A 93 -6.57 30.15 9.98
N PRO A 94 -5.89 30.62 11.04
CA PRO A 94 -6.50 31.52 12.01
C PRO A 94 -6.87 32.85 11.34
N LYS A 95 -8.11 33.33 11.53
CA LYS A 95 -8.56 34.60 10.93
C LYS A 95 -7.94 35.84 11.60
N ASN A 96 -7.66 35.76 12.91
CA ASN A 96 -7.03 36.82 13.71
C ASN A 96 -5.83 36.25 14.50
N PRO A 97 -4.64 36.09 13.87
CA PRO A 97 -3.50 35.42 14.49
C PRO A 97 -2.91 36.16 15.71
N SER A 98 -3.23 37.44 15.88
CA SER A 98 -2.72 38.31 16.96
C SER A 98 -3.31 38.03 18.35
N GLY A 99 -4.30 37.13 18.48
CA GLY A 99 -4.98 36.82 19.74
C GLY A 99 -4.35 35.74 20.62
N GLY A 100 -3.18 35.19 20.26
CA GLY A 100 -2.42 34.21 21.06
C GLY A 100 -3.05 32.82 21.20
N THR A 101 -4.31 32.62 20.82
CA THR A 101 -4.98 31.31 20.84
C THR A 101 -4.65 30.51 19.59
N GLN A 102 -4.01 29.36 19.76
CA GLN A 102 -3.72 28.43 18.66
C GLN A 102 -5.03 27.84 18.11
N LEU A 103 -5.22 27.91 16.78
CA LEU A 103 -6.36 27.28 16.12
C LEU A 103 -6.24 25.76 16.23
N ASN A 104 -7.31 25.13 16.71
CA ASN A 104 -7.48 23.68 16.74
C ASN A 104 -8.81 23.30 16.07
N VAL A 105 -8.76 22.18 15.37
CA VAL A 105 -9.89 21.58 14.64
C VAL A 105 -9.90 20.10 15.00
N GLU A 106 -10.94 19.66 15.69
CA GLU A 106 -11.04 18.29 16.22
C GLU A 106 -12.26 17.57 15.69
N LEU A 107 -12.16 16.25 15.54
CA LEU A 107 -13.31 15.43 15.20
C LEU A 107 -14.29 15.39 16.39
N VAL A 108 -15.58 15.61 16.13
CA VAL A 108 -16.62 15.38 17.14
C VAL A 108 -16.92 13.88 17.17
N ASN A 109 -16.61 13.24 18.30
CA ASN A 109 -16.80 11.80 18.49
C ASN A 109 -18.23 11.34 18.17
N GLY A 110 -18.34 10.20 17.48
CA GLY A 110 -19.62 9.59 17.12
C GLY A 110 -20.35 10.23 15.94
N THR A 111 -19.74 11.22 15.26
CA THR A 111 -20.37 11.90 14.11
C THR A 111 -19.91 11.36 12.76
N THR A 112 -18.84 10.57 12.73
CA THR A 112 -18.32 9.91 11.53
C THR A 112 -19.28 8.83 11.04
N LYS A 113 -19.81 8.98 9.84
CA LYS A 113 -20.71 8.01 9.21
C LYS A 113 -20.79 8.21 7.70
N SER A 114 -21.34 7.22 7.01
CA SER A 114 -21.67 7.35 5.59
C SER A 114 -22.59 8.54 5.30
N ALA A 115 -22.24 9.29 4.27
CA ALA A 115 -23.04 10.32 3.65
C ALA A 115 -23.67 9.79 2.36
N VAL A 116 -24.96 10.06 2.17
CA VAL A 116 -25.67 9.79 0.92
C VAL A 116 -26.28 11.10 0.44
N GLY A 117 -25.79 11.58 -0.70
CA GLY A 117 -26.21 12.82 -1.32
C GLY A 117 -27.24 12.64 -2.43
N GLU A 118 -27.51 13.72 -3.14
CA GLU A 118 -28.32 13.73 -4.35
C GLU A 118 -27.78 12.75 -5.40
N ASN A 119 -28.66 12.20 -6.25
CA ASN A 119 -28.31 11.27 -7.34
C ASN A 119 -27.59 9.99 -6.89
N GLY A 120 -27.68 9.64 -5.60
CA GLY A 120 -27.04 8.45 -5.06
C GLY A 120 -25.53 8.61 -4.82
N ASN A 121 -25.01 9.85 -4.78
CA ASN A 121 -23.64 10.11 -4.39
C ASN A 121 -23.38 9.55 -2.99
N ARG A 122 -22.23 8.92 -2.80
CA ARG A 122 -21.83 8.30 -1.53
C ARG A 122 -20.51 8.87 -1.07
N GLY A 123 -20.31 8.88 0.23
CA GLY A 123 -19.03 9.21 0.81
C GLY A 123 -19.11 9.31 2.31
N ILE A 124 -18.33 10.21 2.90
CA ILE A 124 -18.14 10.31 4.34
C ILE A 124 -18.70 11.63 4.88
N GLN A 125 -19.27 11.58 6.08
CA GLN A 125 -19.64 12.73 6.90
C GLN A 125 -18.90 12.68 8.23
N ALA A 126 -18.49 13.85 8.73
CA ALA A 126 -18.10 14.05 10.12
C ALA A 126 -18.38 15.48 10.57
N ASP A 127 -18.61 15.71 11.86
CA ASP A 127 -18.68 17.04 12.43
C ASP A 127 -17.31 17.39 13.06
N LEU A 128 -16.85 18.62 12.82
CA LEU A 128 -15.58 19.15 13.30
C LEU A 128 -15.82 20.28 14.30
N ASN A 129 -15.15 20.26 15.44
CA ASN A 129 -15.19 21.32 16.45
C ASN A 129 -14.06 22.33 16.21
N PHE A 130 -14.42 23.62 16.16
CA PHE A 130 -13.46 24.73 16.02
C PHE A 130 -13.37 25.52 17.33
N ASN A 131 -12.15 25.82 17.78
CA ASN A 131 -11.92 26.63 18.98
C ASN A 131 -11.79 28.14 18.70
N ALA A 132 -11.59 28.54 17.45
CA ALA A 132 -11.38 29.93 17.06
C ALA A 132 -11.90 30.19 15.62
N ASN A 133 -12.09 31.47 15.30
CA ASN A 133 -12.43 31.90 13.94
C ASN A 133 -11.32 31.48 12.98
N SER A 134 -11.69 30.86 11.86
CA SER A 134 -10.75 30.41 10.85
C SER A 134 -11.20 30.81 9.45
N THR A 135 -10.25 30.80 8.52
CA THR A 135 -10.50 30.88 7.09
C THR A 135 -9.94 29.64 6.41
N LEU A 136 -10.60 29.16 5.36
CA LEU A 136 -10.07 28.09 4.53
C LEU A 136 -8.82 28.61 3.80
N GLY A 137 -7.69 27.95 4.03
CA GLY A 137 -6.47 28.09 3.25
C GLY A 137 -6.56 27.29 1.95
N VAL A 138 -5.43 26.71 1.54
CA VAL A 138 -5.41 25.86 0.35
C VAL A 138 -6.44 24.74 0.50
N THR A 139 -7.27 24.63 -0.52
CA THR A 139 -8.35 23.66 -0.62
C THR A 139 -8.23 22.94 -1.95
N ILE A 140 -8.25 21.61 -1.92
CA ILE A 140 -8.22 20.75 -3.11
C ILE A 140 -9.39 19.78 -2.98
N VAL A 141 -10.16 19.60 -4.06
CA VAL A 141 -11.30 18.67 -4.12
C VAL A 141 -11.15 17.87 -5.41
N GLY A 142 -11.18 16.55 -5.33
CA GLY A 142 -10.97 15.67 -6.49
C GLY A 142 -10.03 14.53 -6.20
N ALA A 143 -9.09 14.25 -7.11
CA ALA A 143 -8.18 13.13 -6.99
C ALA A 143 -7.22 13.25 -5.80
N VAL A 144 -7.19 12.22 -4.97
CA VAL A 144 -6.24 12.06 -3.84
C VAL A 144 -4.78 12.14 -4.30
N ARG A 145 -4.46 11.69 -5.53
CA ARG A 145 -3.12 11.88 -6.09
C ARG A 145 -2.74 13.35 -6.25
N ALA A 146 -3.68 14.22 -6.65
CA ALA A 146 -3.42 15.66 -6.71
C ALA A 146 -3.26 16.29 -5.32
N LEU A 147 -3.95 15.76 -4.30
CA LEU A 147 -3.74 16.15 -2.90
C LEU A 147 -2.32 15.78 -2.44
N ARG A 148 -1.88 14.54 -2.75
CA ARG A 148 -0.54 14.04 -2.45
C ARG A 148 0.54 14.90 -3.13
N ASP A 149 0.38 15.18 -4.42
CA ASP A 149 1.34 15.98 -5.17
C ASP A 149 1.47 17.40 -4.59
N TYR A 150 0.40 17.99 -4.04
CA TYR A 150 0.48 19.25 -3.32
C TYR A 150 1.27 19.12 -2.01
N VAL A 151 0.95 18.11 -1.20
CA VAL A 151 1.56 17.91 0.13
C VAL A 151 3.06 17.59 0.01
N GLU A 152 3.44 16.74 -0.95
CA GLU A 152 4.82 16.26 -1.13
C GLU A 152 5.61 17.10 -2.14
N GLY A 153 4.94 17.72 -3.11
CA GLY A 153 5.55 18.53 -4.18
C GLY A 153 5.76 19.99 -3.81
N SER A 154 6.09 20.29 -2.54
CA SER A 154 6.37 21.64 -2.05
C SER A 154 5.20 22.64 -2.25
N GLY A 155 3.96 22.18 -2.15
CA GLY A 155 2.78 23.03 -2.29
C GLY A 155 2.41 23.38 -3.73
N THR A 156 2.83 22.58 -4.71
CA THR A 156 2.49 22.78 -6.12
C THR A 156 1.41 21.80 -6.59
N MET A 157 0.45 22.29 -7.38
CA MET A 157 -0.63 21.46 -7.95
C MET A 157 -1.06 22.07 -9.29
N HIS A 158 -1.39 21.21 -10.25
CA HIS A 158 -1.75 21.65 -11.61
C HIS A 158 -3.16 22.27 -11.64
N GLU A 159 -3.29 23.51 -12.09
CA GLU A 159 -4.55 24.29 -12.07
C GLU A 159 -5.78 23.61 -12.73
N ILE A 160 -5.55 22.58 -13.55
CA ILE A 160 -6.57 21.74 -14.16
C ILE A 160 -7.47 21.01 -13.14
N PHE A 161 -7.00 20.81 -11.90
CA PHE A 161 -7.78 20.21 -10.81
C PHE A 161 -8.55 21.24 -9.98
N ASN A 162 -8.63 22.50 -10.41
CA ASN A 162 -9.42 23.50 -9.72
C ASN A 162 -10.90 23.08 -9.59
N TYR A 163 -11.46 23.36 -8.42
CA TYR A 163 -12.88 23.16 -8.12
C TYR A 163 -13.70 24.41 -8.46
N THR A 164 -15.02 24.27 -8.43
CA THR A 164 -15.98 25.36 -8.61
C THR A 164 -16.80 25.58 -7.33
N LEU A 165 -17.16 26.83 -7.03
CA LEU A 165 -18.11 27.15 -5.96
C LEU A 165 -19.54 26.93 -6.49
N LEU A 166 -20.19 25.85 -6.07
CA LEU A 166 -21.49 25.43 -6.62
C LEU A 166 -22.66 26.12 -5.91
N SER A 167 -22.62 26.20 -4.58
CA SER A 167 -23.64 26.91 -3.79
C SER A 167 -23.06 27.39 -2.46
N PHE A 168 -23.61 28.47 -1.90
CA PHE A 168 -23.23 28.95 -0.58
C PHE A 168 -24.36 29.74 0.11
N SER A 169 -24.33 29.73 1.43
CA SER A 169 -25.17 30.51 2.35
C SER A 169 -24.41 30.71 3.67
N SER A 170 -25.05 31.32 4.68
CA SER A 170 -24.47 31.43 6.02
C SER A 170 -24.41 30.10 6.80
N THR A 171 -25.01 29.04 6.26
CA THR A 171 -25.13 27.72 6.91
C THR A 171 -24.59 26.58 6.06
N GLN A 172 -24.24 26.81 4.80
CA GLN A 172 -23.73 25.78 3.89
C GLN A 172 -22.81 26.36 2.82
N VAL A 173 -21.78 25.63 2.42
CA VAL A 173 -21.02 25.88 1.19
C VAL A 173 -20.68 24.55 0.51
N ARG A 174 -20.89 24.48 -0.81
CA ARG A 174 -20.61 23.30 -1.64
C ARG A 174 -19.56 23.66 -2.69
N LEU A 175 -18.43 22.97 -2.62
CA LEU A 175 -17.37 23.02 -3.61
C LEU A 175 -17.47 21.77 -4.48
N HIS A 176 -17.46 21.96 -5.80
CA HIS A 176 -17.73 20.91 -6.77
C HIS A 176 -16.57 20.74 -7.74
N ARG A 177 -16.12 19.50 -7.90
CA ARG A 177 -15.13 19.10 -8.89
C ARG A 177 -15.74 18.09 -9.86
N GLN A 178 -15.96 18.52 -11.09
CA GLN A 178 -16.24 17.62 -12.21
C GLN A 178 -14.91 17.06 -12.76
N TYR A 179 -14.87 15.76 -13.06
CA TYR A 179 -13.69 15.12 -13.66
C TYR A 179 -13.33 15.69 -15.04
N ILE A 180 -12.03 15.74 -15.34
CA ILE A 180 -11.48 16.12 -16.65
C ILE A 180 -11.96 15.12 -17.70
N ASN A 181 -12.49 15.62 -18.82
CA ASN A 181 -12.88 14.83 -19.99
C ASN A 181 -13.70 13.55 -19.65
N SER A 182 -14.50 13.59 -18.58
CA SER A 182 -15.24 12.40 -18.16
C SER A 182 -16.32 11.99 -19.15
N THR A 183 -16.46 10.69 -19.38
CA THR A 183 -17.55 10.13 -20.16
C THR A 183 -18.86 10.24 -19.35
N SER A 184 -19.87 10.90 -19.91
CA SER A 184 -21.18 10.99 -19.25
C SER A 184 -21.86 9.61 -19.27
N SER A 185 -22.49 9.19 -18.16
CA SER A 185 -23.28 7.96 -18.18
C SER A 185 -24.37 7.98 -19.26
N PRO A 186 -24.68 6.85 -19.92
CA PRO A 186 -25.78 6.77 -20.88
C PRO A 186 -27.10 7.20 -20.22
N GLN A 187 -27.90 8.00 -20.93
CA GLN A 187 -29.21 8.41 -20.46
C GLN A 187 -30.11 7.18 -20.26
N THR A 188 -30.51 6.87 -19.02
CA THR A 188 -31.61 5.93 -18.79
C THR A 188 -32.92 6.63 -19.11
N PHE A 189 -33.46 6.37 -20.30
CA PHE A 189 -34.79 6.84 -20.67
C PHE A 189 -35.85 6.06 -19.88
N SER A 190 -36.57 6.74 -18.99
CA SER A 190 -37.83 6.21 -18.45
C SER A 190 -38.85 6.18 -19.58
N THR A 191 -39.34 4.99 -19.92
CA THR A 191 -40.36 4.76 -20.96
C THR A 191 -41.77 5.24 -20.56
N GLN A 192 -41.93 5.87 -19.39
CA GLN A 192 -43.24 6.26 -18.87
C GLN A 192 -43.63 7.74 -19.07
N ASN A 193 -42.81 8.55 -19.77
CA ASN A 193 -43.12 9.97 -19.95
C ASN A 193 -43.04 10.39 -21.43
N PRO A 194 -44.14 10.80 -22.08
CA PRO A 194 -44.16 11.18 -23.50
C PRO A 194 -43.46 12.53 -23.80
N ASN A 195 -43.02 13.25 -22.78
CA ASN A 195 -42.12 14.42 -22.86
C ASN A 195 -41.05 14.33 -21.76
N PRO A 196 -39.97 13.55 -21.94
CA PRO A 196 -38.89 13.54 -20.96
C PRO A 196 -38.19 14.91 -20.98
N LYS A 197 -38.22 15.63 -19.85
CA LYS A 197 -37.27 16.74 -19.66
C LYS A 197 -35.86 16.16 -19.84
N PRO A 198 -34.96 16.80 -20.61
CA PRO A 198 -33.58 16.33 -20.70
C PRO A 198 -32.99 16.29 -19.30
N GLN A 199 -32.71 15.09 -18.79
CA GLN A 199 -31.97 14.91 -17.55
C GLN A 199 -30.54 15.44 -17.79
N PRO A 200 -29.94 16.16 -16.84
CA PRO A 200 -28.55 16.61 -16.95
C PRO A 200 -27.65 15.39 -17.20
N LYS A 201 -26.65 15.53 -18.09
CA LYS A 201 -25.60 14.53 -18.21
C LYS A 201 -24.89 14.42 -16.86
N LEU A 202 -24.93 13.23 -16.23
CA LEU A 202 -24.22 12.99 -14.99
C LEU A 202 -22.74 12.73 -15.34
N PHE A 203 -21.87 13.66 -14.97
CA PHE A 203 -20.43 13.49 -15.06
C PHE A 203 -19.88 12.96 -13.74
N LYS A 204 -18.78 12.21 -13.80
CA LYS A 204 -18.08 11.80 -12.59
C LYS A 204 -17.56 13.03 -11.85
N SER A 205 -17.76 13.06 -10.54
CA SER A 205 -17.47 14.25 -9.73
C SER A 205 -17.24 13.94 -8.26
N VAL A 206 -16.69 14.95 -7.58
CA VAL A 206 -16.49 14.98 -6.13
C VAL A 206 -17.03 16.30 -5.60
N ASP A 207 -17.74 16.23 -4.49
CA ASP A 207 -18.22 17.39 -3.74
C ASP A 207 -17.58 17.43 -2.36
N LEU A 208 -17.12 18.62 -1.96
CA LEU A 208 -16.86 18.96 -0.57
C LEU A 208 -17.97 19.90 -0.09
N LEU A 209 -18.72 19.45 0.92
CA LEU A 209 -19.83 20.19 1.50
C LEU A 209 -19.52 20.50 2.97
N LEU A 210 -19.44 21.79 3.30
CA LEU A 210 -19.41 22.25 4.68
C LEU A 210 -20.81 22.76 5.04
N SER A 211 -21.33 22.34 6.18
CA SER A 211 -22.64 22.79 6.67
C SER A 211 -22.65 22.99 8.18
N ILE A 212 -23.53 23.84 8.68
CA ILE A 212 -23.67 24.08 10.12
C ILE A 212 -24.75 23.12 10.66
N PRO A 213 -24.39 22.13 11.49
CA PRO A 213 -25.36 21.20 12.05
C PRO A 213 -26.29 21.91 13.04
N SER A 214 -27.50 21.37 13.21
CA SER A 214 -28.47 21.87 14.20
C SER A 214 -27.84 21.90 15.60
N GLY A 215 -27.99 23.02 16.31
CA GLY A 215 -27.38 23.24 17.62
C GLY A 215 -25.99 23.87 17.60
N SER A 216 -25.36 23.99 16.44
CA SER A 216 -24.11 24.74 16.29
C SER A 216 -24.34 26.24 16.19
N ALA A 217 -23.50 27.00 16.88
CA ALA A 217 -23.50 28.46 16.86
C ALA A 217 -22.57 29.03 15.77
N ALA A 218 -21.78 28.19 15.10
CA ALA A 218 -20.91 28.59 14.00
C ALA A 218 -21.70 29.11 12.79
N ARG A 219 -21.07 29.95 11.97
CA ARG A 219 -21.60 30.48 10.71
C ARG A 219 -20.53 30.44 9.63
N LEU A 220 -20.96 30.36 8.39
CA LEU A 220 -20.09 30.48 7.23
C LEU A 220 -20.23 31.89 6.64
N SER A 221 -19.11 32.49 6.26
CA SER A 221 -19.08 33.73 5.48
C SER A 221 -18.29 33.48 4.21
N VAL A 222 -18.95 33.56 3.05
CA VAL A 222 -18.36 33.23 1.76
C VAL A 222 -18.29 34.48 0.89
N ILE A 223 -17.10 34.79 0.41
CA ILE A 223 -16.85 35.82 -0.60
C ILE A 223 -16.48 35.09 -1.89
N PRO A 224 -17.39 35.01 -2.87
CA PRO A 224 -17.13 34.37 -4.15
C PRO A 224 -15.96 35.04 -4.89
N SER A 225 -15.29 34.27 -5.73
CA SER A 225 -14.27 34.80 -6.62
C SER A 225 -14.87 35.74 -7.67
N LYS A 226 -14.08 36.71 -8.13
CA LYS A 226 -14.48 37.57 -9.25
C LYS A 226 -14.50 36.74 -10.54
N ASN A 227 -15.58 36.84 -11.31
CA ASN A 227 -15.73 36.16 -12.61
C ASN A 227 -14.48 36.33 -13.48
N GLY A 228 -13.94 35.22 -13.98
CA GLY A 228 -12.77 35.22 -14.88
C GLY A 228 -11.41 35.29 -14.18
N THR A 229 -11.33 35.16 -12.85
CA THR A 229 -10.06 35.04 -12.11
C THR A 229 -9.89 33.63 -11.54
N PHE A 230 -8.65 33.14 -11.49
CA PHE A 230 -8.27 31.88 -10.82
C PHE A 230 -8.21 32.00 -9.29
N THR A 231 -8.70 33.12 -8.73
CA THR A 231 -8.70 33.33 -7.28
C THR A 231 -9.74 32.40 -6.65
N PRO A 232 -9.39 31.56 -5.66
CA PRO A 232 -10.38 30.77 -4.94
C PRO A 232 -11.33 31.65 -4.12
N PRO A 233 -12.57 31.19 -3.82
CA PRO A 233 -13.46 31.92 -2.91
C PRO A 233 -12.86 32.00 -1.50
N THR A 234 -13.09 33.11 -0.80
CA THR A 234 -12.76 33.19 0.64
C THR A 234 -13.90 32.60 1.44
N ILE A 235 -13.62 31.60 2.27
CA ILE A 235 -14.62 30.91 3.09
C ILE A 235 -14.16 30.99 4.54
N ASP A 236 -14.89 31.77 5.34
CA ASP A 236 -14.61 31.94 6.76
C ASP A 236 -15.57 31.12 7.61
N ILE A 237 -15.04 30.50 8.65
CA ILE A 237 -15.78 29.88 9.74
C ILE A 237 -15.77 30.87 10.91
N VAL A 238 -16.95 31.40 11.23
CA VAL A 238 -17.15 32.45 12.23
C VAL A 238 -17.85 31.84 13.43
N LEU A 239 -17.21 31.95 14.59
CA LEU A 239 -17.74 31.54 15.90
C LEU A 239 -18.34 32.76 16.60
N PRO A 240 -19.36 32.57 17.46
CA PRO A 240 -19.89 33.65 18.29
C PRO A 240 -18.78 34.21 19.19
N SER A 241 -18.70 35.53 19.35
CA SER A 241 -17.82 36.10 20.37
C SER A 241 -18.28 35.66 21.76
N PRO A 242 -17.37 35.20 22.65
CA PRO A 242 -17.73 35.09 24.06
C PRO A 242 -18.18 36.47 24.49
N ARG A 243 -19.43 36.61 24.95
CA ARG A 243 -19.92 37.90 25.44
C ARG A 243 -18.96 38.37 26.54
N SER A 244 -18.16 39.38 26.26
CA SER A 244 -17.61 40.22 27.32
C SER A 244 -18.81 40.78 28.05
N HIS A 245 -18.95 40.46 29.33
CA HIS A 245 -19.76 41.28 30.21
C HIS A 245 -19.14 42.69 30.18
N GLU A 246 -19.64 43.56 29.31
CA GLU A 246 -19.51 44.99 29.54
C GLU A 246 -20.31 45.28 30.82
N PRO A 247 -19.71 45.91 31.84
CA PRO A 247 -20.47 46.38 32.98
C PRO A 247 -21.37 47.52 32.48
N GLY A 248 -22.64 47.21 32.24
CA GLY A 248 -23.66 48.23 32.03
C GLY A 248 -23.73 49.16 33.25
N PRO A 249 -24.03 50.45 33.06
CA PRO A 249 -24.06 51.41 34.16
C PRO A 249 -25.10 50.98 35.19
N ALA A 250 -24.73 51.09 36.47
CA ALA A 250 -25.60 50.79 37.60
C ALA A 250 -26.91 51.59 37.48
N SER A 251 -28.02 50.91 37.25
CA SER A 251 -29.35 51.43 37.52
C SER A 251 -29.94 50.63 38.68
N GLU A 252 -30.10 51.30 39.82
CA GLU A 252 -30.91 50.84 40.94
C GLU A 252 -32.35 50.61 40.49
N GLY A 253 -32.93 49.45 40.79
CA GLY A 253 -34.36 49.23 40.64
C GLY A 253 -34.76 47.79 40.36
N ASP A 254 -35.38 47.18 41.37
CA ASP A 254 -36.24 46.00 41.38
C ASP A 254 -35.68 44.61 41.08
N SER A 255 -35.74 43.80 42.15
CA SER A 255 -35.59 42.35 42.17
C SER A 255 -36.81 41.67 41.53
N MET A 256 -36.62 41.13 40.33
CA MET A 256 -37.35 39.94 39.88
C MET A 256 -36.33 38.85 39.56
N GLU A 257 -36.38 37.77 40.34
CA GLU A 257 -35.68 36.52 40.03
C GLU A 257 -36.24 35.97 38.72
N VAL A 258 -35.54 36.23 37.62
CA VAL A 258 -35.67 35.47 36.39
C VAL A 258 -34.72 34.29 36.53
N GLU A 259 -35.26 33.07 36.62
CA GLU A 259 -34.51 31.86 36.34
C GLU A 259 -33.90 31.98 34.93
N VAL A 260 -32.64 32.38 34.87
CA VAL A 260 -31.86 32.30 33.64
C VAL A 260 -31.52 30.83 33.47
N GLU A 261 -32.18 30.19 32.51
CA GLU A 261 -31.84 28.83 32.08
C GLU A 261 -30.32 28.69 31.92
N PRO A 262 -29.72 27.56 32.33
CA PRO A 262 -28.29 27.36 32.20
C PRO A 262 -27.88 27.55 30.74
N LEU A 263 -26.88 28.41 30.51
CA LEU A 263 -26.22 28.65 29.21
C LEU A 263 -26.13 27.35 28.41
N LYS A 264 -26.95 27.20 27.37
CA LYS A 264 -26.81 26.12 26.39
C LYS A 264 -25.38 26.16 25.88
N VAL A 265 -24.60 25.12 26.16
CA VAL A 265 -23.24 24.92 25.64
C VAL A 265 -23.28 25.19 24.12
N THR A 266 -22.72 26.32 23.68
CA THR A 266 -22.69 26.68 22.26
C THR A 266 -21.65 25.79 21.58
N GLN A 267 -22.12 24.76 20.87
CA GLN A 267 -21.26 23.92 20.06
C GLN A 267 -20.73 24.71 18.86
N ASN A 268 -19.43 24.65 18.59
CA ASN A 268 -18.78 25.31 17.47
C ASN A 268 -18.50 24.31 16.34
N HIS A 269 -19.52 23.53 16.00
CA HIS A 269 -19.38 22.42 15.07
C HIS A 269 -19.61 22.85 13.62
N VAL A 270 -18.81 22.33 12.70
CA VAL A 270 -19.02 22.40 11.25
C VAL A 270 -19.03 20.98 10.71
N ARG A 271 -20.12 20.60 10.06
CA ARG A 271 -20.27 19.31 9.39
C ARG A 271 -19.55 19.33 8.05
N VAL A 272 -18.65 18.39 7.85
CA VAL A 272 -17.98 18.14 6.58
C VAL A 272 -18.56 16.89 5.95
N GLN A 273 -18.86 16.96 4.65
CA GLN A 273 -19.18 15.81 3.84
C GLN A 273 -18.33 15.82 2.58
N VAL A 274 -17.70 14.68 2.26
CA VAL A 274 -17.02 14.48 0.97
C VAL A 274 -17.69 13.33 0.27
N MET A 275 -18.26 13.60 -0.91
CA MET A 275 -19.12 12.67 -1.62
C MET A 275 -18.71 12.58 -3.08
N THR A 276 -18.85 11.39 -3.66
CA THR A 276 -18.61 11.13 -5.07
C THR A 276 -19.71 10.25 -5.65
N ASN A 277 -19.89 10.29 -6.96
CA ASN A 277 -20.72 9.35 -7.71
C ASN A 277 -19.92 8.17 -8.28
N GLU A 278 -18.75 7.89 -7.70
CA GLU A 278 -18.02 6.65 -7.92
C GLU A 278 -18.56 5.48 -7.10
N THR A 279 -18.31 4.28 -7.61
CA THR A 279 -18.71 3.04 -6.94
C THR A 279 -17.81 2.81 -5.74
N SER A 280 -18.42 2.58 -4.57
CA SER A 280 -17.68 2.15 -3.38
C SER A 280 -17.26 0.70 -3.52
N LEU A 281 -16.05 0.39 -3.06
CA LEU A 281 -15.48 -0.96 -3.15
C LEU A 281 -16.05 -1.86 -2.05
N ALA A 282 -16.26 -3.14 -2.38
CA ALA A 282 -16.67 -4.14 -1.42
C ALA A 282 -15.45 -4.59 -0.59
N GLY A 283 -15.39 -4.15 0.66
CA GLY A 283 -14.30 -4.50 1.57
C GLY A 283 -14.40 -5.92 2.11
N LEU A 284 -13.26 -6.51 2.45
CA LEU A 284 -13.18 -7.74 3.24
C LEU A 284 -13.17 -7.37 4.72
N ASP A 285 -14.18 -7.79 5.48
CA ASP A 285 -14.15 -7.67 6.94
C ASP A 285 -13.13 -8.65 7.57
N VAL A 286 -12.84 -8.51 8.85
CA VAL A 286 -11.83 -9.34 9.54
C VAL A 286 -12.14 -10.83 9.39
N GLY A 287 -13.41 -11.22 9.43
CA GLY A 287 -13.85 -12.61 9.29
C GLY A 287 -13.81 -13.16 7.86
N GLY A 288 -13.94 -12.30 6.84
CA GLY A 288 -13.73 -12.65 5.44
C GLY A 288 -12.26 -12.65 5.04
N LEU A 289 -11.42 -11.88 5.74
CA LEU A 289 -10.00 -11.75 5.47
C LEU A 289 -9.16 -12.87 6.10
N PHE A 290 -9.30 -13.09 7.41
CA PHE A 290 -8.48 -14.04 8.16
C PHE A 290 -9.21 -15.37 8.40
N LEU A 291 -8.44 -16.46 8.43
CA LEU A 291 -8.93 -17.75 8.91
C LEU A 291 -9.35 -17.66 10.39
N THR A 292 -10.31 -18.48 10.77
CA THR A 292 -10.61 -18.73 12.18
C THR A 292 -9.58 -19.70 12.78
N PRO A 293 -9.33 -19.67 14.10
CA PRO A 293 -8.44 -20.65 14.75
C PRO A 293 -8.81 -22.12 14.52
N LYS A 294 -10.07 -22.42 14.17
CA LYS A 294 -10.55 -23.77 13.86
C LYS A 294 -10.09 -24.26 12.49
N GLU A 295 -9.80 -23.34 11.57
CA GLU A 295 -9.35 -23.63 10.21
C GLU A 295 -7.81 -23.75 10.13
N ALA A 296 -7.11 -23.45 11.22
CA ALA A 296 -5.66 -23.57 11.31
C ALA A 296 -5.18 -25.03 11.14
N SER A 297 -4.22 -25.22 10.23
CA SER A 297 -3.59 -26.51 9.93
C SER A 297 -2.49 -26.91 10.91
N THR A 298 -1.94 -25.96 11.68
CA THR A 298 -0.87 -26.19 12.66
C THR A 298 -1.20 -25.50 14.00
N ASP A 299 -0.58 -25.97 15.08
CA ASP A 299 -0.75 -25.38 16.42
C ASP A 299 -0.18 -23.96 16.51
N THR A 300 0.94 -23.70 15.82
CA THR A 300 1.54 -22.36 15.71
C THR A 300 0.58 -21.41 15.02
N LEU A 301 0.04 -21.78 13.84
CA LEU A 301 -0.94 -20.97 13.12
C LEU A 301 -2.20 -20.73 13.97
N ARG A 302 -2.69 -21.75 14.68
CA ARG A 302 -3.84 -21.62 15.59
C ARG A 302 -3.58 -20.58 16.68
N SER A 303 -2.40 -20.65 17.30
CA SER A 303 -2.01 -19.73 18.38
C SER A 303 -1.85 -18.30 17.84
N THR A 304 -1.25 -18.14 16.66
CA THR A 304 -1.14 -16.84 15.98
C THR A 304 -2.50 -16.24 15.67
N LEU A 305 -3.44 -17.02 15.09
CA LEU A 305 -4.80 -16.56 14.80
C LEU A 305 -5.58 -16.18 16.07
N GLN A 306 -5.35 -16.88 17.19
CA GLN A 306 -5.93 -16.52 18.49
C GLN A 306 -5.34 -15.24 19.08
N GLY A 307 -4.07 -14.95 18.77
CA GLY A 307 -3.31 -13.82 19.28
C GLY A 307 -3.30 -12.58 18.37
N LEU A 308 -4.04 -12.57 17.26
CA LEU A 308 -4.08 -11.42 16.35
C LEU A 308 -4.55 -10.16 17.09
N PRO A 309 -3.80 -9.03 17.04
CA PRO A 309 -4.24 -7.78 17.66
C PRO A 309 -5.44 -7.20 16.91
N GLY A 310 -6.59 -7.08 17.59
CA GLY A 310 -7.84 -6.66 16.94
C GLY A 310 -7.74 -5.34 16.17
N ASN A 311 -7.09 -4.33 16.76
CA ASN A 311 -6.86 -3.03 16.12
C ASN A 311 -6.00 -3.11 14.86
N VAL A 312 -5.01 -4.03 14.81
CA VAL A 312 -4.14 -4.22 13.65
C VAL A 312 -4.86 -5.03 12.57
N SER A 313 -5.63 -6.06 12.96
CA SER A 313 -6.47 -6.82 12.03
C SER A 313 -7.52 -5.94 11.33
N GLU A 314 -8.11 -4.97 12.03
CA GLU A 314 -9.01 -3.98 11.44
C GLU A 314 -8.32 -3.07 10.42
N GLN A 315 -7.06 -2.70 10.66
CA GLN A 315 -6.25 -1.91 9.72
C GLN A 315 -5.99 -2.67 8.42
N VAL A 316 -5.54 -3.94 8.51
CA VAL A 316 -5.36 -4.79 7.31
C VAL A 316 -6.70 -4.96 6.59
N SER A 317 -7.76 -5.24 7.34
CA SER A 317 -9.11 -5.40 6.80
C SER A 317 -9.56 -4.17 6.01
N PHE A 318 -9.32 -2.95 6.50
CA PHE A 318 -9.64 -1.72 5.78
C PHE A 318 -8.93 -1.58 4.43
N LEU A 319 -7.70 -2.09 4.31
CA LEU A 319 -6.88 -2.02 3.07
C LEU A 319 -7.20 -3.14 2.07
N THR A 320 -8.17 -4.01 2.35
CA THR A 320 -8.46 -5.19 1.53
C THR A 320 -9.90 -5.17 1.00
N PHE A 321 -10.03 -5.37 -0.32
CA PHE A 321 -11.29 -5.38 -1.05
C PHE A 321 -11.36 -6.59 -1.96
N GLN A 322 -12.56 -6.94 -2.43
CA GLN A 322 -12.80 -8.12 -3.26
C GLN A 322 -12.15 -8.06 -4.65
N ASP A 323 -11.73 -6.88 -5.11
CA ASP A 323 -11.17 -6.64 -6.45
C ASP A 323 -9.74 -6.06 -6.44
N LYS A 324 -9.23 -5.71 -5.25
CA LYS A 324 -7.84 -5.27 -5.01
C LYS A 324 -7.54 -5.10 -3.54
N PHE A 325 -6.25 -5.20 -3.20
CA PHE A 325 -5.72 -4.63 -1.98
C PHE A 325 -5.13 -3.24 -2.29
N THR A 326 -5.23 -2.31 -1.34
CA THR A 326 -4.62 -0.99 -1.45
C THR A 326 -3.29 -0.94 -0.70
N ALA A 327 -2.32 -0.19 -1.20
CA ALA A 327 -0.99 -0.12 -0.57
C ALA A 327 -1.06 0.47 0.84
N GLY A 328 -1.87 1.49 1.08
CA GLY A 328 -1.95 2.13 2.38
C GLY A 328 -3.11 3.08 2.57
N GLY A 329 -2.95 3.97 3.56
CA GLY A 329 -3.85 5.07 3.84
C GLY A 329 -3.89 6.10 2.70
N TRP A 330 -4.37 7.30 2.99
CA TRP A 330 -4.79 8.27 1.97
C TRP A 330 -3.74 8.53 0.90
N ARG A 331 -2.44 8.45 1.18
CA ARG A 331 -1.39 8.67 0.18
C ARG A 331 -1.35 7.56 -0.88
N PHE A 332 -1.65 6.32 -0.48
CA PHE A 332 -1.59 5.12 -1.30
C PHE A 332 -2.89 4.29 -1.24
N LEU A 333 -4.05 4.95 -1.09
CA LEU A 333 -5.38 4.32 -1.00
C LEU A 333 -5.89 3.85 -2.38
N THR A 334 -5.01 3.18 -3.13
CA THR A 334 -5.22 2.60 -4.46
C THR A 334 -4.38 1.34 -4.60
N TYR A 335 -4.58 0.60 -5.69
CA TYR A 335 -3.87 -0.65 -5.95
C TYR A 335 -2.37 -0.41 -6.20
N PHE A 336 -1.55 -1.21 -5.54
CA PHE A 336 -0.14 -1.42 -5.86
C PHE A 336 0.16 -2.92 -5.91
N GLY A 337 0.55 -3.43 -7.08
CA GLY A 337 0.72 -4.87 -7.30
C GLY A 337 1.87 -5.46 -6.51
N ARG A 338 3.00 -4.75 -6.46
CA ARG A 338 4.18 -5.16 -5.68
C ARG A 338 3.86 -5.29 -4.20
N ASP A 339 3.32 -4.23 -3.62
CA ASP A 339 3.00 -4.12 -2.20
C ASP A 339 1.97 -5.20 -1.81
N SER A 340 0.96 -5.40 -2.65
CA SER A 340 -0.03 -6.47 -2.49
C SER A 340 0.63 -7.84 -2.48
N LEU A 341 1.53 -8.15 -3.43
CA LEU A 341 2.18 -9.47 -3.53
C LEU A 341 3.20 -9.72 -2.42
N ILE A 342 3.94 -8.70 -1.99
CA ILE A 342 4.89 -8.81 -0.86
C ILE A 342 4.11 -9.04 0.44
N ALA A 343 3.08 -8.24 0.72
CA ALA A 343 2.24 -8.41 1.89
C ALA A 343 1.54 -9.78 1.86
N LEU A 344 0.98 -10.15 0.69
CA LEU A 344 0.33 -11.43 0.51
C LEU A 344 1.29 -12.58 0.78
N ARG A 345 2.55 -12.56 0.30
CA ARG A 345 3.51 -13.64 0.54
C ARG A 345 3.71 -13.93 2.03
N ILE A 346 3.77 -12.89 2.87
CA ILE A 346 4.02 -13.03 4.31
C ILE A 346 2.74 -13.36 5.09
N LEU A 347 1.61 -12.76 4.70
CA LEU A 347 0.33 -12.93 5.38
C LEU A 347 -0.46 -14.17 4.91
N MET A 348 -0.16 -14.71 3.73
CA MET A 348 -0.94 -15.76 3.05
C MET A 348 -1.40 -16.90 3.97
N PRO A 349 -0.57 -17.44 4.88
CA PRO A 349 -0.96 -18.55 5.75
C PRO A 349 -2.12 -18.22 6.69
N LEU A 350 -2.34 -16.94 7.00
CA LEU A 350 -3.41 -16.46 7.85
C LEU A 350 -4.72 -16.21 7.10
N LEU A 351 -4.67 -16.08 5.78
CA LEU A 351 -5.78 -15.55 4.99
C LEU A 351 -6.75 -16.64 4.54
N THR A 352 -8.01 -16.25 4.33
CA THR A 352 -9.01 -17.14 3.72
C THR A 352 -8.70 -17.40 2.24
N PRO A 353 -9.15 -18.53 1.66
CA PRO A 353 -8.98 -18.78 0.23
C PRO A 353 -9.56 -17.69 -0.68
N ASN A 354 -10.67 -17.06 -0.28
CA ASN A 354 -11.30 -16.00 -1.06
C ASN A 354 -10.43 -14.73 -1.01
N ALA A 355 -9.94 -14.33 0.16
CA ALA A 355 -9.07 -13.17 0.27
C ALA A 355 -7.76 -13.32 -0.55
N ILE A 356 -7.18 -14.52 -0.55
CA ILE A 356 -5.99 -14.83 -1.36
C ILE A 356 -6.33 -14.72 -2.85
N GLU A 357 -7.45 -15.29 -3.29
CA GLU A 357 -7.86 -15.26 -4.70
C GLU A 357 -8.30 -13.88 -5.19
N ASP A 358 -8.88 -13.05 -4.32
CA ASP A 358 -9.21 -11.66 -4.61
C ASP A 358 -7.92 -10.86 -4.87
N ALA A 359 -6.89 -11.05 -4.04
CA ALA A 359 -5.57 -10.42 -4.23
C ALA A 359 -4.86 -10.91 -5.51
N LEU A 360 -4.81 -12.23 -5.74
CA LEU A 360 -4.18 -12.80 -6.94
C LEU A 360 -4.93 -12.40 -8.21
N GLY A 361 -6.26 -12.42 -8.18
CA GLY A 361 -7.13 -12.00 -9.29
C GLY A 361 -6.90 -10.53 -9.64
N ALA A 362 -6.83 -9.66 -8.63
CA ALA A 362 -6.58 -8.23 -8.83
C ALA A 362 -5.28 -7.94 -9.61
N VAL A 363 -4.23 -8.73 -9.37
CA VAL A 363 -2.94 -8.63 -10.07
C VAL A 363 -3.06 -9.17 -11.50
N ILE A 364 -3.68 -10.34 -11.69
CA ILE A 364 -3.87 -10.97 -13.00
C ILE A 364 -4.68 -10.06 -13.94
N GLU A 365 -5.75 -9.44 -13.43
CA GLU A 365 -6.61 -8.50 -14.16
C GLU A 365 -5.84 -7.26 -14.65
N ARG A 366 -4.73 -6.91 -14.01
CA ARG A 366 -3.94 -5.71 -14.35
C ARG A 366 -2.62 -6.04 -15.06
N ALA A 367 -2.48 -7.26 -15.59
CA ALA A 367 -1.36 -7.62 -16.46
C ALA A 367 -1.54 -7.05 -17.86
N ASN A 368 -0.49 -6.48 -18.47
CA ASN A 368 -0.58 -5.98 -19.84
C ASN A 368 -0.53 -7.11 -20.90
N SER A 369 -0.60 -6.72 -22.17
CA SER A 369 -0.53 -7.62 -23.32
C SER A 369 0.83 -8.30 -23.54
N THR A 370 1.90 -7.85 -22.89
CA THR A 370 3.20 -8.56 -22.93
C THR A 370 3.31 -9.59 -21.82
N GLY A 371 2.55 -9.46 -20.73
CA GLY A 371 2.69 -10.23 -19.50
C GLY A 371 3.43 -9.48 -18.38
N ALA A 372 3.73 -8.20 -18.55
CA ALA A 372 4.22 -7.37 -17.45
C ALA A 372 3.06 -7.02 -16.50
N LEU A 373 3.37 -6.88 -15.22
CA LEU A 373 2.41 -6.65 -14.15
C LEU A 373 2.35 -5.18 -13.75
N CYS A 374 1.13 -4.70 -13.51
CA CYS A 374 0.92 -3.34 -13.06
C CYS A 374 1.50 -3.15 -11.65
N HIS A 375 2.39 -2.17 -11.54
CA HIS A 375 2.96 -1.69 -10.28
C HIS A 375 1.97 -0.82 -9.51
N GLU A 376 1.44 0.24 -10.14
CA GLU A 376 0.51 1.21 -9.53
C GLU A 376 -0.68 1.43 -10.47
N GLU A 377 -1.89 1.44 -9.90
CA GLU A 377 -3.11 1.82 -10.62
C GLU A 377 -3.46 3.28 -10.34
N THR A 378 -3.57 4.06 -11.41
CA THR A 378 -4.16 5.40 -11.40
C THR A 378 -5.60 5.33 -11.92
N ILE A 379 -6.56 5.74 -11.09
CA ILE A 379 -7.99 5.80 -11.42
C ILE A 379 -8.57 7.20 -11.24
N GLY A 380 -9.84 7.36 -11.63
CA GLY A 380 -10.62 8.56 -11.38
C GLY A 380 -10.13 9.77 -12.16
N ASP A 381 -10.28 10.95 -11.58
CA ASP A 381 -9.94 12.23 -12.23
C ASP A 381 -8.46 12.32 -12.63
N TYR A 382 -7.56 11.73 -11.82
CA TYR A 382 -6.13 11.75 -12.11
C TYR A 382 -5.77 10.90 -13.33
N ALA A 383 -6.53 9.83 -13.61
CA ALA A 383 -6.33 9.03 -14.81
C ALA A 383 -6.54 9.86 -16.08
N SER A 384 -7.53 10.76 -16.09
CA SER A 384 -7.72 11.71 -17.19
C SER A 384 -6.52 12.61 -17.40
N PHE A 385 -5.93 13.13 -16.32
CA PHE A 385 -4.73 13.95 -16.41
C PHE A 385 -3.53 13.18 -16.97
N VAL A 386 -3.30 11.96 -16.48
CA VAL A 386 -2.22 11.09 -16.99
C VAL A 386 -2.43 10.73 -18.46
N ASN A 387 -3.65 10.36 -18.85
CA ASN A 387 -3.98 10.01 -20.23
C ASN A 387 -3.79 11.22 -21.18
N MET A 388 -4.15 12.43 -20.75
CA MET A 388 -3.84 13.66 -21.49
C MET A 388 -2.34 13.88 -21.66
N GLY A 389 -1.56 13.73 -20.57
CA GLY A 389 -0.10 13.84 -20.60
C GLY A 389 0.55 12.82 -21.55
N ASN A 390 -0.08 11.64 -21.69
CA ASN A 390 0.34 10.59 -22.62
C ASN A 390 -0.19 10.77 -24.06
N GLY A 391 -0.76 11.94 -24.40
CA GLY A 391 -1.29 12.22 -25.74
C GLY A 391 -2.55 11.44 -26.10
N ARG A 392 -3.27 10.90 -25.10
CA ARG A 392 -4.51 10.12 -25.24
C ARG A 392 -5.68 10.73 -24.45
N PRO A 393 -6.02 12.02 -24.67
CA PRO A 393 -7.14 12.67 -23.99
C PRO A 393 -8.48 11.97 -24.24
N ASP A 394 -8.61 11.22 -25.34
CA ASP A 394 -9.78 10.42 -25.71
C ASP A 394 -10.12 9.31 -24.70
N LEU A 395 -9.13 8.85 -23.93
CA LEU A 395 -9.34 7.83 -22.91
C LEU A 395 -10.07 8.37 -21.67
N GLY A 396 -10.09 9.69 -21.46
CA GLY A 396 -10.70 10.31 -20.28
C GLY A 396 -10.24 9.62 -18.98
N ASN A 397 -11.17 9.27 -18.12
CA ASN A 397 -10.92 8.64 -16.82
C ASN A 397 -10.71 7.12 -16.88
N THR A 398 -10.40 6.56 -18.05
CA THR A 398 -9.99 5.15 -18.17
C THR A 398 -8.74 4.92 -17.31
N PRO A 399 -8.71 3.88 -16.45
CA PRO A 399 -7.56 3.60 -15.59
C PRO A 399 -6.25 3.55 -16.35
N PHE A 400 -5.22 4.18 -15.77
CA PHE A 400 -3.84 4.06 -16.23
C PHE A 400 -3.09 3.10 -15.30
N TYR A 401 -2.43 2.12 -15.89
CA TYR A 401 -1.64 1.13 -15.17
C TYR A 401 -0.14 1.40 -15.44
N ASP A 402 0.61 1.67 -14.39
CA ASP A 402 2.06 1.85 -14.48
C ASP A 402 2.75 0.48 -14.46
N TYR A 403 3.68 0.25 -15.39
CA TYR A 403 4.43 -1.01 -15.53
C TYR A 403 5.93 -0.82 -15.31
N LYS A 404 6.41 0.34 -14.84
CA LYS A 404 7.85 0.65 -14.81
C LYS A 404 8.68 -0.26 -13.90
N MET A 405 8.10 -0.81 -12.83
CA MET A 405 8.80 -1.67 -11.89
C MET A 405 8.96 -3.09 -12.43
N ILE A 406 10.18 -3.61 -12.42
CA ILE A 406 10.54 -4.92 -12.96
C ILE A 406 10.48 -6.04 -11.91
N ASP A 407 10.51 -5.71 -10.63
CA ASP A 407 10.33 -6.67 -9.52
C ASP A 407 8.90 -7.22 -9.49
N THR A 408 7.92 -6.36 -9.76
CA THR A 408 6.48 -6.64 -9.74
C THR A 408 6.15 -7.80 -10.66
N ASP A 409 6.77 -7.84 -11.85
CA ASP A 409 6.61 -8.88 -12.87
C ASP A 409 6.93 -10.29 -12.36
N LEU A 410 7.81 -10.41 -11.35
CA LEU A 410 8.40 -11.68 -10.92
C LEU A 410 7.76 -12.23 -9.64
N LEU A 411 6.96 -11.44 -8.91
CA LEU A 411 6.39 -11.82 -7.62
C LEU A 411 5.15 -12.72 -7.71
N LEU A 412 4.37 -12.64 -8.81
CA LEU A 412 3.08 -13.34 -8.91
C LEU A 412 3.24 -14.87 -8.97
N LEU A 413 4.12 -15.40 -9.82
CA LEU A 413 4.23 -16.85 -10.02
C LEU A 413 4.71 -17.58 -8.75
N PRO A 414 5.69 -17.05 -7.98
CA PRO A 414 5.99 -17.57 -6.65
C PRO A 414 4.78 -17.58 -5.70
N ALA A 415 3.96 -16.52 -5.68
CA ALA A 415 2.76 -16.47 -4.85
C ALA A 415 1.70 -17.51 -5.28
N VAL A 416 1.49 -17.66 -6.59
CA VAL A 416 0.57 -18.67 -7.17
C VAL A 416 1.03 -20.09 -6.87
N ALA A 417 2.33 -20.37 -7.00
CA ALA A 417 2.92 -21.66 -6.66
C ALA A 417 2.73 -21.98 -5.18
N HIS A 418 3.07 -21.05 -4.29
CA HIS A 418 2.91 -21.24 -2.85
C HIS A 418 1.44 -21.51 -2.46
N TYR A 419 0.50 -20.73 -3.00
CA TYR A 419 -0.93 -20.91 -2.72
C TYR A 419 -1.45 -22.29 -3.14
N PHE A 420 -1.20 -22.71 -4.38
CA PHE A 420 -1.77 -23.96 -4.90
C PHE A 420 -1.00 -25.22 -4.46
N LEU A 421 0.31 -25.12 -4.28
CA LEU A 421 1.18 -26.27 -4.06
C LEU A 421 1.48 -26.52 -2.58
N ASP A 422 1.60 -25.47 -1.75
CA ASP A 422 2.04 -25.61 -0.37
C ASP A 422 0.87 -25.48 0.62
N LEU A 423 0.03 -24.46 0.44
CA LEU A 423 -1.01 -24.12 1.40
C LEU A 423 -2.26 -25.01 1.30
N PRO A 424 -2.84 -25.46 2.44
CA PRO A 424 -4.14 -26.13 2.47
C PRO A 424 -5.25 -25.31 1.78
N GLN A 425 -5.20 -23.98 1.92
CA GLN A 425 -6.18 -23.03 1.38
C GLN A 425 -6.35 -23.17 -0.14
N GLY A 426 -5.28 -23.42 -0.90
CA GLY A 426 -5.33 -23.51 -2.36
C GLY A 426 -5.54 -24.91 -2.92
N LYS A 427 -5.51 -25.96 -2.08
CA LYS A 427 -5.68 -27.35 -2.54
C LYS A 427 -7.02 -27.51 -3.26
N LYS A 428 -6.96 -28.07 -4.48
CA LYS A 428 -8.11 -28.34 -5.36
C LYS A 428 -8.85 -27.09 -5.88
N ARG A 429 -8.28 -25.90 -5.76
CA ARG A 429 -8.91 -24.65 -6.22
C ARG A 429 -8.42 -24.14 -7.58
N SER A 430 -7.24 -24.56 -8.01
CA SER A 430 -6.58 -24.06 -9.23
C SER A 430 -7.46 -24.14 -10.47
N ALA A 431 -8.14 -25.26 -10.72
CA ALA A 431 -8.96 -25.44 -11.91
C ALA A 431 -10.09 -24.40 -12.02
N GLN A 432 -10.81 -24.13 -10.92
CA GLN A 432 -11.89 -23.15 -10.91
C GLN A 432 -11.36 -21.72 -11.00
N PHE A 433 -10.30 -21.40 -10.25
CA PHE A 433 -9.71 -20.06 -10.26
C PHE A 433 -9.15 -19.69 -11.64
N LEU A 434 -8.41 -20.61 -12.26
CA LEU A 434 -7.75 -20.38 -13.54
C LEU A 434 -8.71 -20.33 -14.74
N ALA A 435 -9.91 -20.92 -14.60
CA ALA A 435 -10.96 -20.86 -15.62
C ALA A 435 -11.77 -19.55 -15.60
N LYS A 436 -11.56 -18.67 -14.60
CA LYS A 436 -12.23 -17.36 -14.53
C LYS A 436 -11.86 -16.54 -15.76
N GLN A 437 -12.87 -15.93 -16.38
CA GLN A 437 -12.67 -14.96 -17.46
C GLN A 437 -12.25 -13.63 -16.85
N ALA A 438 -11.17 -13.05 -17.37
CA ALA A 438 -10.77 -11.72 -16.97
C ALA A 438 -11.78 -10.67 -17.46
N THR A 439 -11.91 -9.61 -16.68
CA THR A 439 -12.84 -8.50 -16.94
C THR A 439 -12.11 -7.26 -17.47
N LEU A 440 -10.83 -7.11 -17.14
CA LEU A 440 -9.97 -6.01 -17.56
C LEU A 440 -9.01 -6.42 -18.69
N GLN A 441 -8.90 -7.72 -18.97
CA GLN A 441 -8.04 -8.30 -20.00
C GLN A 441 -8.80 -9.34 -20.82
N ASN A 442 -8.27 -9.68 -22.00
CA ASN A 442 -8.81 -10.76 -22.82
C ASN A 442 -8.27 -12.12 -22.36
N GLY A 443 -9.19 -13.09 -22.21
CA GLY A 443 -8.87 -14.49 -21.93
C GLY A 443 -9.14 -14.90 -20.49
N THR A 444 -8.87 -16.16 -20.20
CA THR A 444 -8.96 -16.71 -18.84
C THR A 444 -7.75 -16.30 -18.00
N TYR A 445 -7.85 -16.44 -16.68
CA TYR A 445 -6.70 -16.27 -15.78
C TYR A 445 -5.55 -17.23 -16.15
N LEU A 446 -5.84 -18.42 -16.65
CA LEU A 446 -4.82 -19.32 -17.19
C LEU A 446 -4.09 -18.73 -18.40
N ASP A 447 -4.82 -18.12 -19.34
CA ASP A 447 -4.22 -17.51 -20.54
C ASP A 447 -3.28 -16.35 -20.16
N ILE A 448 -3.68 -15.56 -19.17
CA ILE A 448 -2.89 -14.43 -18.67
C ILE A 448 -1.66 -14.94 -17.89
N ILE A 449 -1.80 -15.97 -17.05
CA ILE A 449 -0.66 -16.57 -16.35
C ILE A 449 0.33 -17.20 -17.34
N ASN A 450 -0.14 -17.86 -18.39
CA ASN A 450 0.74 -18.38 -19.45
C ASN A 450 1.53 -17.24 -20.10
N ARG A 451 0.87 -16.11 -20.40
CA ARG A 451 1.52 -14.92 -20.95
C ARG A 451 2.60 -14.36 -20.02
N ILE A 452 2.32 -14.27 -18.72
CA ILE A 452 3.27 -13.81 -17.70
C ILE A 452 4.46 -14.77 -17.58
N ALA A 453 4.21 -16.08 -17.58
CA ALA A 453 5.28 -17.09 -17.53
C ALA A 453 6.19 -17.01 -18.77
N SER A 454 5.61 -16.91 -19.96
CA SER A 454 6.36 -16.68 -21.21
C SER A 454 7.20 -15.41 -21.14
N TYR A 455 6.59 -14.30 -20.69
CA TYR A 455 7.26 -13.01 -20.55
C TYR A 455 8.52 -13.10 -19.68
N ASN A 456 8.41 -13.71 -18.49
CA ASN A 456 9.52 -13.79 -17.55
C ASN A 456 10.62 -14.77 -18.01
N ILE A 457 10.25 -15.92 -18.58
CA ILE A 457 11.22 -16.87 -19.14
C ILE A 457 12.03 -16.21 -20.26
N ASN A 458 11.36 -15.53 -21.20
CA ASN A 458 12.05 -14.88 -22.32
C ASN A 458 12.96 -13.74 -21.87
N ARG A 459 12.66 -13.08 -20.75
CA ARG A 459 13.55 -12.08 -20.13
C ARG A 459 14.77 -12.69 -19.45
N ALA A 460 14.66 -13.89 -18.91
CA ALA A 460 15.78 -14.61 -18.27
C ALA A 460 16.68 -15.35 -19.28
N LEU A 461 16.16 -15.61 -20.49
CA LEU A 461 16.82 -16.37 -21.54
C LEU A 461 18.18 -15.80 -22.03
N PRO A 462 18.35 -14.47 -22.22
CA PRO A 462 19.63 -13.92 -22.69
C PRO A 462 20.82 -14.32 -21.82
N PHE A 463 20.67 -14.25 -20.49
CA PHE A 463 21.72 -14.65 -19.54
C PHE A 463 22.01 -16.16 -19.63
N PHE A 464 20.96 -16.97 -19.75
CA PHE A 464 21.10 -18.41 -19.86
C PHE A 464 21.89 -18.86 -21.08
N THR A 465 21.61 -18.25 -22.23
CA THR A 465 22.22 -18.60 -23.52
C THR A 465 23.62 -18.00 -23.73
N ALA A 466 23.99 -16.96 -22.98
CA ALA A 466 25.30 -16.32 -23.12
C ALA A 466 26.44 -17.22 -22.61
N ASN A 467 27.57 -17.19 -23.32
CA ASN A 467 28.81 -17.88 -22.94
C ASN A 467 30.05 -17.07 -23.39
N PRO A 468 30.80 -16.42 -22.47
CA PRO A 468 30.48 -16.28 -21.05
C PRO A 468 29.25 -15.39 -20.83
N ALA A 469 28.50 -15.62 -19.75
CA ALA A 469 27.46 -14.71 -19.30
C ALA A 469 28.08 -13.52 -18.55
N THR A 470 27.46 -12.34 -18.64
CA THR A 470 27.94 -11.10 -18.02
C THR A 470 26.78 -10.29 -17.45
N PHE A 471 27.09 -9.24 -16.69
CA PHE A 471 26.09 -8.32 -16.14
C PHE A 471 25.19 -7.69 -17.22
N SER A 472 25.66 -7.58 -18.47
CA SER A 472 24.89 -6.97 -19.57
C SER A 472 23.64 -7.77 -19.97
N GLN A 473 23.54 -9.03 -19.55
CA GLN A 473 22.35 -9.87 -19.77
C GLN A 473 21.41 -9.92 -18.55
N LEU A 474 21.74 -9.23 -17.45
CA LEU A 474 20.87 -9.13 -16.28
C LEU A 474 19.69 -8.18 -16.53
N LEU A 475 18.66 -8.29 -15.70
CA LEU A 475 17.52 -7.38 -15.76
C LEU A 475 17.92 -6.03 -15.16
N ALA A 476 17.89 -5.00 -16.00
CA ALA A 476 18.02 -3.61 -15.61
C ALA A 476 16.66 -2.92 -15.57
N PHE A 477 16.60 -1.75 -14.92
CA PHE A 477 15.46 -0.85 -14.99
C PHE A 477 15.05 -0.59 -16.43
N ARG A 478 13.75 -0.38 -16.66
CA ARG A 478 13.25 -0.14 -18.01
C ARG A 478 13.88 1.13 -18.60
N PRO A 479 14.09 1.20 -19.92
CA PRO A 479 14.70 2.36 -20.55
C PRO A 479 14.04 3.67 -20.14
N GLY A 480 14.85 4.64 -19.70
CA GLY A 480 14.38 5.97 -19.27
C GLY A 480 13.70 6.01 -17.90
N GLN A 481 13.59 4.88 -17.19
CA GLN A 481 13.01 4.85 -15.85
C GLN A 481 14.10 4.97 -14.77
N PRO A 482 13.96 5.87 -13.79
CA PRO A 482 14.95 6.06 -12.73
C PRO A 482 14.83 5.00 -11.61
N VAL A 483 13.77 4.19 -11.64
CA VAL A 483 13.41 3.21 -10.62
C VAL A 483 12.89 1.94 -11.27
N GLY A 484 13.01 0.81 -10.58
CA GLY A 484 12.51 -0.46 -11.09
C GLY A 484 12.34 -1.58 -10.06
N ASN A 485 12.62 -1.35 -8.77
CA ASN A 485 12.34 -2.31 -7.71
C ASN A 485 11.67 -1.61 -6.51
N TRP A 486 11.55 -2.32 -5.39
CA TRP A 486 10.89 -1.83 -4.17
C TRP A 486 11.50 -0.51 -3.65
N ARG A 487 12.78 -0.25 -3.94
CA ARG A 487 13.49 0.99 -3.60
C ARG A 487 13.12 2.11 -4.57
N ASP A 488 11.86 2.50 -4.56
CA ASP A 488 11.23 3.37 -5.56
C ASP A 488 11.52 4.89 -5.42
N SER A 489 12.58 5.24 -4.71
CA SER A 489 13.21 6.57 -4.79
C SER A 489 14.33 6.56 -5.84
N ASN A 490 14.52 7.64 -6.60
CA ASN A 490 15.55 7.73 -7.65
C ASN A 490 16.96 7.29 -7.20
N GLN A 491 17.32 7.59 -5.96
CA GLN A 491 18.62 7.26 -5.39
C GLN A 491 18.64 5.95 -4.58
N GLY A 492 17.50 5.25 -4.48
CA GLY A 492 17.30 4.15 -3.52
C GLY A 492 18.22 2.96 -3.73
N THR A 493 18.71 2.75 -4.96
CA THR A 493 19.70 1.72 -5.30
C THR A 493 21.14 2.25 -5.33
N GLY A 494 21.40 3.46 -4.82
CA GLY A 494 22.68 4.17 -5.01
C GLY A 494 22.93 4.51 -6.49
N TYR A 495 21.86 4.77 -7.24
CA TYR A 495 21.82 5.05 -8.68
C TYR A 495 22.21 3.91 -9.62
N GLY A 496 22.50 2.70 -9.11
CA GLY A 496 22.67 1.53 -9.97
C GLY A 496 21.32 1.06 -10.54
N THR A 497 21.33 0.64 -11.81
CA THR A 497 20.11 0.30 -12.56
C THR A 497 19.86 -1.19 -12.67
N ILE A 498 20.79 -2.02 -12.20
CA ILE A 498 20.69 -3.49 -12.19
C ILE A 498 20.53 -3.92 -10.72
N PRO A 499 19.31 -4.08 -10.22
CA PRO A 499 19.06 -4.30 -8.80
C PRO A 499 19.34 -5.75 -8.36
N PHE A 500 19.87 -5.91 -7.14
CA PHE A 500 20.26 -7.20 -6.56
C PHE A 500 19.06 -8.13 -6.33
N ASP A 501 18.02 -7.65 -5.63
CA ASP A 501 16.82 -8.42 -5.27
C ASP A 501 16.16 -9.08 -6.50
N VAL A 502 16.03 -8.34 -7.59
CA VAL A 502 15.43 -8.82 -8.83
C VAL A 502 16.25 -9.97 -9.41
N ASN A 503 17.55 -9.77 -9.59
CA ASN A 503 18.39 -10.68 -10.37
C ASN A 503 18.85 -11.89 -9.56
N VAL A 504 19.12 -11.72 -8.27
CA VAL A 504 19.65 -12.76 -7.40
C VAL A 504 18.53 -13.54 -6.70
N ALA A 505 17.37 -12.93 -6.44
CA ALA A 505 16.25 -13.61 -5.78
C ALA A 505 15.06 -13.89 -6.72
N LEU A 506 14.51 -12.84 -7.35
CA LEU A 506 13.18 -12.95 -7.96
C LEU A 506 13.17 -13.67 -9.32
N VAL A 507 14.18 -13.46 -10.17
CA VAL A 507 14.31 -14.20 -11.43
C VAL A 507 14.38 -15.72 -11.20
N PRO A 508 15.33 -16.26 -10.41
CA PRO A 508 15.38 -17.70 -10.18
C PRO A 508 14.13 -18.22 -9.46
N ALA A 509 13.58 -17.49 -8.48
CA ALA A 509 12.34 -17.89 -7.82
C ALA A 509 11.15 -17.99 -8.80
N ASN A 510 11.03 -17.07 -9.75
CA ASN A 510 9.99 -17.09 -10.76
C ASN A 510 10.13 -18.31 -11.68
N LEU A 511 11.35 -18.63 -12.13
CA LEU A 511 11.63 -19.80 -12.96
C LEU A 511 11.31 -21.12 -12.22
N ARG A 512 11.71 -21.23 -10.95
CA ARG A 512 11.39 -22.36 -10.08
C ARG A 512 9.88 -22.51 -9.85
N ALA A 513 9.16 -21.40 -9.73
CA ALA A 513 7.71 -21.41 -9.60
C ALA A 513 7.04 -21.93 -10.88
N VAL A 514 7.51 -21.52 -12.06
CA VAL A 514 6.99 -22.04 -13.34
C VAL A 514 7.21 -23.55 -13.45
N ASP A 515 8.42 -24.03 -13.14
CA ASP A 515 8.74 -25.46 -13.14
C ASP A 515 7.85 -26.25 -12.17
N SER A 516 7.66 -25.74 -10.94
CA SER A 516 6.82 -26.38 -9.92
C SER A 516 5.34 -26.46 -10.37
N LEU A 517 4.82 -25.38 -10.93
CA LEU A 517 3.45 -25.32 -11.47
C LEU A 517 3.27 -26.23 -12.68
N ALA A 518 4.29 -26.36 -13.54
CA ALA A 518 4.28 -27.25 -14.69
C ALA A 518 4.32 -28.72 -14.26
N THR A 519 5.18 -29.07 -13.30
CA THR A 519 5.28 -30.42 -12.73
C THR A 519 3.98 -30.84 -12.04
N ALA A 520 3.28 -29.90 -11.39
CA ALA A 520 1.97 -30.13 -10.80
C ALA A 520 0.81 -30.21 -11.82
N GLY A 521 1.09 -30.02 -13.12
CA GLY A 521 0.08 -30.03 -14.19
C GLY A 521 -0.85 -28.81 -14.20
N ILE A 522 -0.50 -27.75 -13.47
CA ILE A 522 -1.25 -26.49 -13.44
C ILE A 522 -0.90 -25.63 -14.66
N LEU A 523 0.39 -25.58 -15.01
CA LEU A 523 0.86 -24.97 -16.26
C LEU A 523 1.26 -26.05 -17.27
N ASN A 524 1.17 -25.70 -18.55
CA ASN A 524 1.67 -26.55 -19.62
C ASN A 524 2.71 -25.78 -20.43
N LEU A 525 3.98 -26.15 -20.28
CA LEU A 525 5.10 -25.49 -20.94
C LEU A 525 4.96 -25.46 -22.47
N LYS A 526 4.26 -26.43 -23.08
CA LYS A 526 4.01 -26.46 -24.53
C LYS A 526 3.01 -25.40 -25.00
N LYS A 527 2.29 -24.77 -24.08
CA LYS A 527 1.37 -23.65 -24.36
C LYS A 527 2.03 -22.29 -24.15
N LEU A 528 3.27 -22.26 -23.66
CA LEU A 528 4.01 -21.02 -23.45
C LEU A 528 4.71 -20.62 -24.74
N ASP A 529 4.71 -19.32 -25.02
CA ASP A 529 5.53 -18.70 -26.08
C ASP A 529 6.99 -18.59 -25.61
N ILE A 530 7.73 -19.70 -25.66
CA ILE A 530 9.14 -19.83 -25.26
C ILE A 530 9.91 -20.68 -26.28
N GLN A 531 11.24 -20.63 -26.25
CA GLN A 531 12.05 -21.52 -27.09
C GLN A 531 11.70 -23.00 -26.87
N ASN A 532 11.59 -23.77 -27.95
CA ASN A 532 11.30 -25.20 -27.89
C ASN A 532 12.39 -25.96 -27.11
N SER A 533 11.98 -26.93 -26.30
CA SER A 533 12.87 -27.78 -25.50
C SER A 533 13.76 -27.01 -24.51
N LEU A 534 13.36 -25.81 -24.10
CA LEU A 534 14.07 -25.03 -23.09
C LEU A 534 14.04 -25.74 -21.74
N ASP A 535 15.22 -25.95 -21.15
CA ASP A 535 15.36 -26.50 -19.80
C ASP A 535 15.28 -25.37 -18.76
N ILE A 536 14.08 -25.16 -18.22
CA ILE A 536 13.81 -24.12 -17.21
C ILE A 536 14.56 -24.40 -15.90
N VAL A 537 14.78 -25.67 -15.56
CA VAL A 537 15.50 -26.08 -14.36
C VAL A 537 16.98 -25.72 -14.49
N ALA A 538 17.59 -26.02 -15.65
CA ALA A 538 18.96 -25.61 -15.95
C ALA A 538 19.10 -24.08 -16.02
N MET A 539 18.09 -23.38 -16.57
CA MET A 539 18.04 -21.93 -16.57
C MET A 539 18.06 -21.36 -15.15
N ALA A 540 17.14 -21.79 -14.29
CA ALA A 540 17.07 -21.35 -12.90
C ALA A 540 18.40 -21.62 -12.17
N LYS A 541 18.96 -22.83 -12.35
CA LYS A 541 20.23 -23.22 -11.75
C LYS A 541 21.39 -22.30 -12.17
N LYS A 542 21.52 -21.97 -13.46
CA LYS A 542 22.59 -21.07 -13.93
C LYS A 542 22.46 -19.68 -13.30
N TRP A 543 21.23 -19.16 -13.20
CA TRP A 543 20.97 -17.89 -12.52
C TRP A 543 21.36 -17.95 -11.03
N GLU A 544 20.99 -19.01 -10.32
CA GLU A 544 21.33 -19.23 -8.90
C GLU A 544 22.85 -19.35 -8.66
N GLU A 545 23.59 -19.97 -9.59
CA GLU A 545 25.03 -20.25 -9.43
C GLU A 545 25.93 -19.09 -9.87
N GLU A 546 25.61 -18.41 -10.98
CA GLU A 546 26.53 -17.42 -11.59
C GLU A 546 26.22 -15.97 -11.21
N VAL A 547 24.95 -15.61 -11.00
CA VAL A 547 24.54 -14.21 -10.82
C VAL A 547 24.98 -13.62 -9.47
N PRO A 548 24.88 -14.32 -8.31
CA PRO A 548 25.31 -13.74 -7.04
C PRO A 548 26.77 -13.27 -7.06
N GLY A 549 27.65 -14.02 -7.74
CA GLY A 549 29.06 -13.67 -7.87
C GLY A 549 29.32 -12.36 -8.62
N MET A 550 28.38 -11.89 -9.46
CA MET A 550 28.47 -10.60 -10.15
C MET A 550 28.21 -9.41 -9.22
N PHE A 551 27.58 -9.65 -8.06
CA PHE A 551 27.31 -8.64 -7.03
C PHE A 551 28.25 -8.75 -5.82
N GLU A 552 29.11 -9.75 -5.76
CA GLU A 552 30.01 -9.94 -4.61
C GLU A 552 31.02 -8.78 -4.52
N VAL A 553 31.04 -8.12 -3.37
CA VAL A 553 32.02 -7.10 -2.99
C VAL A 553 32.97 -7.70 -1.97
N SER A 554 34.27 -7.54 -2.19
CA SER A 554 35.32 -7.94 -1.25
C SER A 554 36.22 -6.75 -0.94
N VAL A 555 36.33 -6.42 0.34
CA VAL A 555 37.17 -5.32 0.85
C VAL A 555 38.21 -5.91 1.79
N ASP A 556 39.49 -5.59 1.57
CA ASP A 556 40.56 -6.04 2.47
C ASP A 556 40.39 -5.41 3.86
N GLY A 557 40.82 -6.10 4.90
CA GLY A 557 40.53 -5.69 6.28
C GLY A 557 41.05 -4.30 6.64
N SER A 558 42.19 -3.88 6.08
CA SER A 558 42.75 -2.55 6.39
C SER A 558 41.94 -1.43 5.73
N THR A 559 41.44 -1.66 4.51
CA THR A 559 40.55 -0.72 3.81
C THR A 559 39.17 -0.72 4.44
N ALA A 560 38.63 -1.89 4.80
CA ALA A 560 37.31 -2.01 5.43
C ALA A 560 37.28 -1.25 6.76
N GLU A 561 38.31 -1.38 7.59
CA GLU A 561 38.42 -0.67 8.86
C GLU A 561 38.45 0.86 8.66
N LYS A 562 39.30 1.35 7.73
CA LYS A 562 39.36 2.78 7.42
C LYS A 562 38.04 3.35 6.91
N ARG A 563 37.31 2.59 6.08
CA ARG A 563 36.02 3.01 5.53
C ARG A 563 34.96 3.12 6.62
N VAL A 564 34.86 2.12 7.51
CA VAL A 564 33.88 2.16 8.61
C VAL A 564 34.22 3.24 9.65
N GLU A 565 35.49 3.46 9.97
CA GLU A 565 35.93 4.58 10.82
C GLU A 565 35.53 5.94 10.21
N SER A 566 35.82 6.13 8.92
CA SER A 566 35.47 7.35 8.19
C SER A 566 33.95 7.56 8.15
N PHE A 567 33.18 6.48 7.95
CA PHE A 567 31.72 6.52 7.98
C PHE A 567 31.20 6.97 9.35
N VAL A 568 31.67 6.34 10.44
CA VAL A 568 31.27 6.68 11.81
C VAL A 568 31.50 8.15 12.11
N GLN A 569 32.65 8.69 11.72
CA GLN A 569 32.96 10.11 11.87
C GLN A 569 32.04 10.98 11.01
N ALA A 570 31.81 10.60 9.75
CA ALA A 570 30.99 11.37 8.81
C ALA A 570 29.52 11.48 9.24
N VAL A 571 28.94 10.41 9.80
CA VAL A 571 27.54 10.40 10.26
C VAL A 571 27.39 10.78 11.74
N GLY A 572 28.49 11.14 12.41
CA GLY A 572 28.49 11.62 13.78
C GLY A 572 28.16 10.56 14.84
N LEU A 573 28.45 9.29 14.55
CA LEU A 573 28.36 8.19 15.52
C LEU A 573 29.59 8.15 16.45
N ASP A 574 29.57 7.28 17.47
CA ASP A 574 30.68 7.10 18.41
C ASP A 574 31.60 5.94 18.00
N GLU A 575 32.92 6.16 17.98
CA GLU A 575 33.93 5.16 17.58
C GLU A 575 33.88 3.89 18.43
N SER A 576 33.40 3.95 19.67
CA SER A 576 33.27 2.75 20.50
C SER A 576 32.23 1.74 19.99
N LEU A 577 31.35 2.13 19.05
CA LEU A 577 30.46 1.19 18.35
C LEU A 577 31.23 0.20 17.46
N LEU A 578 32.47 0.51 17.08
CA LEU A 578 33.32 -0.38 16.28
C LEU A 578 33.84 -1.57 17.08
N GLY A 579 33.85 -1.48 18.41
CA GLY A 579 34.39 -2.49 19.32
C GLY A 579 35.90 -2.71 19.18
N ASN A 580 36.46 -3.63 19.97
CA ASN A 580 37.85 -4.05 19.85
C ASN A 580 37.94 -5.25 18.90
N THR A 581 37.77 -5.04 17.60
CA THR A 581 37.91 -6.08 16.57
C THR A 581 39.17 -5.88 15.75
N THR A 582 39.89 -6.97 15.45
CA THR A 582 41.02 -6.92 14.52
C THR A 582 40.52 -6.72 13.10
N ALA A 583 41.21 -5.88 12.32
CA ALA A 583 40.91 -5.67 10.91
C ALA A 583 40.85 -7.02 10.16
N SER A 584 39.69 -7.34 9.59
CA SER A 584 39.42 -8.57 8.85
C SER A 584 38.79 -8.25 7.51
N ASN A 585 39.07 -9.06 6.49
CA ASN A 585 38.41 -8.90 5.20
C ASN A 585 36.89 -8.97 5.35
N VAL A 586 36.19 -8.07 4.68
CA VAL A 586 34.72 -8.03 4.65
C VAL A 586 34.28 -8.41 3.25
N SER A 587 33.26 -9.26 3.15
CA SER A 587 32.59 -9.47 1.87
C SER A 587 31.09 -9.59 2.04
N PHE A 588 30.37 -9.04 1.06
CA PHE A 588 28.92 -8.87 1.06
C PHE A 588 28.43 -8.69 -0.38
N TYR A 589 27.12 -8.73 -0.60
CA TYR A 589 26.54 -8.44 -1.91
C TYR A 589 26.21 -6.96 -2.05
N ALA A 590 26.61 -6.37 -3.18
CA ALA A 590 26.28 -5.02 -3.59
C ALA A 590 24.76 -4.79 -3.63
N LEU A 591 24.34 -3.57 -3.36
CA LEU A 591 22.94 -3.14 -3.45
C LEU A 591 22.39 -3.22 -4.88
N SER A 592 23.23 -2.88 -5.85
CA SER A 592 22.92 -2.90 -7.27
C SER A 592 24.22 -2.87 -8.08
N LEU A 593 24.13 -3.00 -9.41
CA LEU A 593 25.22 -2.67 -10.32
C LEU A 593 24.89 -1.39 -11.11
N MET A 594 25.94 -0.61 -11.35
CA MET A 594 25.93 0.49 -12.32
C MET A 594 25.75 -0.05 -13.75
N PRO A 595 25.36 0.78 -14.74
CA PRO A 595 25.21 0.34 -16.13
C PRO A 595 26.47 -0.27 -16.75
N ASP A 596 27.66 0.04 -16.20
CA ASP A 596 28.96 -0.50 -16.61
C ASP A 596 29.39 -1.75 -15.81
N GLY A 597 28.52 -2.27 -14.94
CA GLY A 597 28.76 -3.47 -14.14
C GLY A 597 29.49 -3.23 -12.82
N ARG A 598 29.90 -1.99 -12.50
CA ARG A 598 30.52 -1.70 -11.21
C ARG A 598 29.51 -1.87 -10.07
N PRO A 599 29.90 -2.49 -8.94
CA PRO A 599 29.02 -2.66 -7.80
C PRO A 599 28.76 -1.32 -7.08
N VAL A 600 27.53 -1.12 -6.62
CA VAL A 600 27.20 -0.15 -5.57
C VAL A 600 27.47 -0.84 -4.22
N GLU A 601 28.61 -0.53 -3.62
CA GLU A 601 29.24 -1.22 -2.47
C GLU A 601 28.53 -0.95 -1.12
N VAL A 602 27.20 -1.08 -1.11
CA VAL A 602 26.33 -0.82 0.06
C VAL A 602 25.79 -2.15 0.59
N LEU A 603 26.11 -2.45 1.86
CA LEU A 603 25.53 -3.58 2.59
C LEU A 603 24.02 -3.33 2.77
N ASN A 604 23.17 -4.33 2.54
CA ASN A 604 21.74 -4.07 2.39
C ASN A 604 20.87 -5.25 2.87
N SER A 605 19.59 -4.96 3.13
CA SER A 605 18.60 -5.93 3.60
C SER A 605 17.99 -6.80 2.51
N ASP A 606 18.30 -6.56 1.23
CA ASP A 606 17.65 -7.24 0.10
C ASP A 606 17.94 -8.75 0.07
N LEU A 607 18.93 -9.21 0.85
CA LEU A 607 19.16 -10.61 1.19
C LEU A 607 17.89 -11.33 1.68
N GLY A 608 16.97 -10.60 2.34
CA GLY A 608 15.68 -11.13 2.78
C GLY A 608 14.83 -11.70 1.63
N PHE A 609 14.93 -11.14 0.42
CA PHE A 609 14.23 -11.70 -0.75
C PHE A 609 14.75 -13.09 -1.11
N ASN A 610 16.07 -13.30 -1.12
CA ASN A 610 16.65 -14.63 -1.36
C ASN A 610 16.20 -15.64 -0.32
N LEU A 611 16.16 -15.24 0.96
CA LEU A 611 15.72 -16.11 2.05
C LEU A 611 14.24 -16.48 1.93
N MET A 612 13.37 -15.53 1.55
CA MET A 612 11.94 -15.75 1.45
C MET A 612 11.53 -16.53 0.19
N TYR A 613 12.15 -16.22 -0.96
CA TYR A 613 11.74 -16.73 -2.27
C TYR A 613 12.63 -17.87 -2.80
N GLY A 614 13.89 -17.97 -2.36
CA GLY A 614 14.83 -18.98 -2.83
C GLY A 614 14.67 -20.33 -2.12
N THR A 615 14.78 -21.44 -2.86
CA THR A 615 14.86 -22.81 -2.30
C THR A 615 16.26 -23.40 -2.40
N ASN A 616 17.11 -22.86 -3.27
CA ASN A 616 18.49 -23.29 -3.49
C ASN A 616 19.47 -22.15 -3.16
N VAL A 617 19.57 -21.80 -1.87
CA VAL A 617 20.49 -20.76 -1.39
C VAL A 617 21.81 -21.42 -0.94
N THR A 618 22.95 -20.88 -1.38
CA THR A 618 24.27 -21.46 -1.13
C THR A 618 24.76 -21.22 0.30
N ALA A 619 25.72 -22.04 0.77
CA ALA A 619 26.37 -21.85 2.06
C ALA A 619 27.05 -20.47 2.17
N ALA A 620 27.73 -20.04 1.10
CA ALA A 620 28.38 -18.74 1.03
C ALA A 620 27.39 -17.59 1.20
N PHE A 621 26.23 -17.66 0.52
CA PHE A 621 25.18 -16.66 0.66
C PHE A 621 24.66 -16.57 2.10
N LEU A 622 24.42 -17.72 2.75
CA LEU A 622 23.95 -17.75 4.12
C LEU A 622 24.99 -17.24 5.12
N GLN A 623 26.27 -17.45 4.86
CA GLN A 623 27.32 -16.80 5.62
C GLN A 623 27.22 -15.27 5.49
N ARG A 624 26.98 -14.73 4.27
CA ARG A 624 26.76 -13.29 4.05
C ARG A 624 25.56 -12.75 4.83
N VAL A 625 24.50 -13.55 4.99
CA VAL A 625 23.35 -13.21 5.83
C VAL A 625 23.75 -13.11 7.30
N ALA A 626 24.49 -14.09 7.82
CA ALA A 626 24.95 -14.07 9.21
C ALA A 626 25.91 -12.91 9.51
N ASP A 627 26.74 -12.54 8.53
CA ASP A 627 27.67 -11.41 8.58
C ASP A 627 26.93 -10.06 8.54
N ALA A 628 25.91 -9.93 7.68
CA ALA A 628 25.08 -8.74 7.57
C ALA A 628 24.26 -8.48 8.86
N LEU A 629 23.83 -9.54 9.54
CA LEU A 629 23.09 -9.49 10.81
C LEU A 629 24.01 -9.31 12.03
N THR A 630 25.07 -8.53 11.88
CA THR A 630 25.93 -8.03 12.96
C THR A 630 25.52 -6.61 13.38
N PRO A 631 25.99 -6.10 14.54
CA PRO A 631 25.68 -4.75 14.98
C PRO A 631 26.12 -3.67 13.99
N TYR A 632 25.24 -2.71 13.72
CA TYR A 632 25.53 -1.47 13.01
C TYR A 632 26.52 -0.62 13.82
N PRO A 633 27.57 -0.03 13.20
CA PRO A 633 27.75 0.26 11.77
C PRO A 633 28.49 -0.82 10.96
N ARG A 634 28.94 -1.93 11.55
CA ARG A 634 29.63 -3.00 10.81
C ARG A 634 28.64 -3.90 10.04
N GLY A 635 27.45 -4.10 10.59
CA GLY A 635 26.33 -4.81 9.98
C GLY A 635 25.09 -3.93 9.82
N LEU A 636 23.91 -4.53 9.89
CA LEU A 636 22.62 -3.85 9.70
C LEU A 636 21.83 -3.60 10.99
N LEU A 637 22.24 -4.17 12.13
CA LEU A 637 21.39 -4.20 13.32
C LEU A 637 21.68 -3.06 14.30
N THR A 638 20.72 -2.16 14.49
CA THR A 638 20.70 -1.25 15.65
C THR A 638 19.96 -1.90 16.82
N ASN A 639 19.87 -1.25 17.99
CA ASN A 639 18.99 -1.71 19.06
C ASN A 639 17.51 -1.31 18.87
N VAL A 640 17.14 -0.73 17.72
CA VAL A 640 15.75 -0.32 17.37
C VAL A 640 15.36 -0.76 15.96
N GLY A 641 16.00 -1.81 15.45
CA GLY A 641 15.68 -2.42 14.16
C GLY A 641 16.85 -2.51 13.17
N MET A 642 16.61 -3.24 12.08
CA MET A 642 17.55 -3.48 10.99
C MET A 642 17.47 -2.37 9.93
N VAL A 643 18.57 -1.66 9.69
CA VAL A 643 18.63 -0.67 8.61
C VAL A 643 18.62 -1.36 7.24
N VAL A 644 17.98 -0.74 6.24
CA VAL A 644 17.82 -1.35 4.91
C VAL A 644 19.01 -1.13 3.97
N ALA A 645 19.83 -0.12 4.24
CA ALA A 645 21.08 0.16 3.53
C ALA A 645 22.14 0.65 4.52
N ASN A 646 23.39 0.24 4.31
CA ASN A 646 24.55 0.65 5.08
C ASN A 646 25.73 0.94 4.13
N PRO A 647 26.01 2.23 3.82
CA PRO A 647 27.10 2.63 2.92
C PRO A 647 28.47 2.67 3.60
N ALA A 648 28.64 2.13 4.82
CA ALA A 648 29.88 2.23 5.60
C ALA A 648 31.12 1.64 4.91
N TYR A 649 30.94 0.70 3.98
CA TYR A 649 32.02 0.10 3.22
C TYR A 649 32.13 0.61 1.78
N ASP A 650 31.31 1.59 1.38
CA ASP A 650 31.28 2.04 -0.01
C ASP A 650 32.55 2.83 -0.37
N SER A 651 33.18 2.49 -1.49
CA SER A 651 34.31 3.25 -2.05
C SER A 651 33.89 4.65 -2.51
N ASN A 652 32.64 4.82 -2.91
CA ASN A 652 32.04 6.10 -3.25
C ASN A 652 31.36 6.73 -2.03
N THR A 653 32.11 7.57 -1.30
CA THR A 653 31.64 8.20 -0.07
C THR A 653 30.46 9.16 -0.26
N THR A 654 30.09 9.53 -1.49
CA THR A 654 28.85 10.31 -1.73
C THR A 654 27.60 9.53 -1.29
N ASN A 655 27.64 8.20 -1.37
CA ASN A 655 26.52 7.35 -0.93
C ASN A 655 26.24 7.43 0.57
N VAL A 656 27.19 7.90 1.38
CA VAL A 656 26.97 8.20 2.81
C VAL A 656 25.91 9.28 3.00
N GLN A 657 25.87 10.29 2.13
CA GLN A 657 24.87 11.36 2.17
C GLN A 657 23.60 10.98 1.41
N VAL A 658 23.74 10.31 0.26
CA VAL A 658 22.60 9.90 -0.58
C VAL A 658 21.69 8.89 0.13
N LEU A 659 22.28 7.97 0.91
CA LEU A 659 21.60 6.90 1.64
C LEU A 659 21.69 7.12 3.16
N ASP A 660 21.65 8.38 3.59
CA ASP A 660 21.68 8.72 5.01
C ASP A 660 20.37 8.31 5.74
N ARG A 661 20.31 8.64 7.02
CA ARG A 661 19.19 8.33 7.93
C ARG A 661 17.92 9.16 7.65
N THR A 662 17.98 10.10 6.72
CA THR A 662 16.86 10.96 6.29
C THR A 662 16.31 10.56 4.92
N ALA A 663 17.06 9.73 4.17
CA ALA A 663 16.64 9.20 2.89
C ALA A 663 15.65 8.02 3.04
N TYR A 664 14.58 8.04 2.25
CA TYR A 664 13.48 7.06 2.29
C TYR A 664 13.91 5.59 2.15
N HIS A 665 15.00 5.33 1.42
CA HIS A 665 15.62 4.00 1.26
C HIS A 665 17.08 3.95 1.76
N GLY A 666 17.48 4.90 2.61
CA GLY A 666 18.83 4.99 3.16
C GLY A 666 19.06 4.12 4.40
N THR A 667 19.80 4.65 5.38
CA THR A 667 20.03 4.02 6.70
C THR A 667 18.80 4.17 7.60
N VAL A 668 17.64 3.76 7.09
CA VAL A 668 16.33 3.74 7.77
C VAL A 668 15.86 2.30 7.97
N VAL A 669 14.85 2.12 8.81
CA VAL A 669 14.29 0.82 9.16
C VAL A 669 12.90 0.68 8.56
N TRP A 670 12.70 -0.35 7.75
CA TRP A 670 11.40 -0.70 7.17
C TRP A 670 10.82 -1.92 7.87
N SER A 671 9.54 -1.87 8.23
CA SER A 671 8.87 -3.02 8.87
C SER A 671 8.90 -4.25 7.97
N PHE A 672 8.47 -4.11 6.70
CA PHE A 672 8.34 -5.27 5.82
C PHE A 672 9.68 -5.94 5.52
N GLN A 673 10.78 -5.19 5.43
CA GLN A 673 12.13 -5.74 5.21
C GLN A 673 12.59 -6.58 6.40
N GLN A 674 12.29 -6.15 7.63
CA GLN A 674 12.56 -6.95 8.82
C GLN A 674 11.69 -8.21 8.85
N ALA A 675 10.41 -8.11 8.52
CA ALA A 675 9.53 -9.26 8.42
C ALA A 675 10.01 -10.25 7.34
N LEU A 676 10.44 -9.74 6.18
CA LEU A 676 10.98 -10.54 5.08
C LEU A 676 12.27 -11.27 5.48
N MET A 677 13.20 -10.57 6.13
CA MET A 677 14.44 -11.15 6.66
C MET A 677 14.16 -12.20 7.76
N ALA A 678 13.32 -11.87 8.74
CA ALA A 678 13.02 -12.75 9.88
C ALA A 678 12.27 -14.01 9.43
N GLY A 679 11.22 -13.84 8.62
CA GLY A 679 10.44 -14.95 8.05
C GLY A 679 11.25 -15.78 7.06
N GLY A 680 12.07 -15.14 6.22
CA GLY A 680 12.95 -15.83 5.29
C GLY A 680 14.03 -16.65 6.01
N LEU A 681 14.65 -16.11 7.06
CA LEU A 681 15.65 -16.82 7.85
C LEU A 681 15.03 -18.01 8.59
N ALA A 682 13.84 -17.83 9.17
CA ALA A 682 13.07 -18.91 9.76
C ALA A 682 12.74 -20.01 8.74
N ARG A 683 12.35 -19.63 7.52
CA ARG A 683 12.09 -20.55 6.42
C ARG A 683 13.33 -21.36 6.01
N GLN A 684 14.47 -20.71 5.79
CA GLN A 684 15.70 -21.42 5.41
C GLN A 684 16.16 -22.38 6.53
N LEU A 685 16.17 -21.92 7.79
CA LEU A 685 16.49 -22.79 8.94
C LEU A 685 15.48 -23.96 9.07
N GLY A 686 14.21 -23.73 8.74
CA GLY A 686 13.16 -24.75 8.70
C GLY A 686 13.39 -25.84 7.65
N PHE A 687 14.21 -25.60 6.62
CA PHE A 687 14.64 -26.66 5.71
C PHE A 687 15.62 -27.65 6.34
N CYS A 688 16.35 -27.22 7.38
CA CYS A 688 17.35 -28.03 8.07
C CYS A 688 16.83 -28.64 9.37
N VAL A 689 16.01 -27.88 10.11
CA VAL A 689 15.64 -28.18 11.50
C VAL A 689 14.17 -28.59 11.59
N THR A 690 13.92 -29.79 12.13
CA THR A 690 12.59 -30.44 12.16
C THR A 690 11.60 -29.85 13.18
N ASN A 691 12.06 -29.04 14.14
CA ASN A 691 11.24 -28.47 15.23
C ASN A 691 11.23 -26.93 15.21
N THR A 692 11.16 -26.32 14.02
CA THR A 692 11.05 -24.86 13.93
C THR A 692 9.61 -24.39 14.18
N THR A 693 9.47 -23.31 14.94
CA THR A 693 8.16 -22.67 15.17
C THR A 693 7.91 -21.69 14.01
N SER A 694 7.00 -22.04 13.09
CA SER A 694 6.63 -21.19 11.95
C SER A 694 5.12 -21.16 11.77
N VAL A 695 4.60 -19.98 11.40
CA VAL A 695 3.21 -19.79 10.96
C VAL A 695 3.02 -20.32 9.54
N ASP A 696 3.99 -20.04 8.68
CA ASP A 696 3.97 -20.41 7.28
C ASP A 696 4.38 -21.88 7.07
N ILE A 697 3.77 -22.51 6.07
CA ILE A 697 4.06 -23.87 5.63
C ILE A 697 5.05 -23.79 4.47
N ASN A 698 6.28 -24.20 4.74
CA ASN A 698 7.35 -24.20 3.76
C ASN A 698 7.94 -25.61 3.65
N PRO A 699 7.44 -26.45 2.73
CA PRO A 699 7.99 -27.78 2.53
C PRO A 699 9.50 -27.71 2.20
N PRO A 700 10.35 -28.53 2.84
CA PRO A 700 11.77 -28.53 2.54
C PRO A 700 12.02 -28.98 1.09
N PRO A 701 12.97 -28.37 0.37
CA PRO A 701 13.30 -28.80 -0.98
C PRO A 701 13.92 -30.20 -0.96
N THR A 702 13.78 -30.93 -2.07
CA THR A 702 14.37 -32.26 -2.26
C THR A 702 15.34 -32.22 -3.46
N PRO A 703 16.64 -32.51 -3.27
CA PRO A 703 17.30 -32.81 -2.00
C PRO A 703 17.34 -31.61 -1.05
N GLN A 704 17.53 -31.89 0.25
CA GLN A 704 17.74 -30.88 1.27
C GLN A 704 18.98 -30.02 0.93
N PRO A 705 19.02 -28.72 1.29
CA PRO A 705 20.18 -27.88 1.00
C PRO A 705 21.46 -28.45 1.63
N ALA A 706 22.55 -28.49 0.86
CA ALA A 706 23.79 -29.13 1.28
C ALA A 706 24.39 -28.52 2.58
N TRP A 707 24.19 -27.23 2.80
CA TRP A 707 24.65 -26.53 3.99
C TRP A 707 23.90 -26.93 5.28
N CYS A 708 22.78 -27.66 5.20
CA CYS A 708 22.13 -28.21 6.38
C CYS A 708 23.04 -29.21 7.14
N GLY A 709 24.05 -29.78 6.48
CA GLY A 709 25.07 -30.62 7.12
C GLY A 709 26.19 -29.84 7.82
N ASP A 710 26.27 -28.52 7.62
CA ASP A 710 27.26 -27.65 8.28
C ASP A 710 26.69 -27.12 9.59
N GLY A 711 26.98 -27.83 10.69
CA GLY A 711 26.46 -27.50 12.01
C GLY A 711 26.92 -26.13 12.54
N ASP A 712 28.10 -25.66 12.15
CA ASP A 712 28.62 -24.36 12.57
C ASP A 712 27.90 -23.23 11.85
N LEU A 713 27.68 -23.35 10.54
CA LEU A 713 26.89 -22.38 9.78
C LEU A 713 25.44 -22.32 10.29
N VAL A 714 24.79 -23.47 10.51
CA VAL A 714 23.42 -23.52 11.07
C VAL A 714 23.35 -22.81 12.41
N LYS A 715 24.31 -23.04 13.31
CA LYS A 715 24.39 -22.37 14.60
C LYS A 715 24.62 -20.86 14.45
N ASN A 716 25.48 -20.43 13.54
CA ASN A 716 25.73 -19.02 13.26
C ASN A 716 24.47 -18.31 12.75
N LEU A 717 23.67 -18.98 11.92
CA LEU A 717 22.38 -18.47 11.45
C LEU A 717 21.34 -18.37 12.58
N GLN A 718 21.29 -19.33 13.50
CA GLN A 718 20.43 -19.23 14.70
C GLN A 718 20.83 -18.06 15.62
N VAL A 719 22.13 -17.82 15.79
CA VAL A 719 22.65 -16.65 16.51
C VAL A 719 22.30 -15.35 15.77
N ALA A 720 22.43 -15.32 14.44
CA ALA A 720 22.00 -14.20 13.61
C ALA A 720 20.49 -13.92 13.75
N GLN A 721 19.67 -14.97 13.76
CA GLN A 721 18.22 -14.87 13.99
C GLN A 721 17.91 -14.27 15.36
N THR A 722 18.60 -14.70 16.41
CA THR A 722 18.44 -14.16 17.77
C THR A 722 18.80 -12.67 17.83
N ARG A 723 19.90 -12.27 17.18
CA ARG A 723 20.32 -10.85 17.09
C ARG A 723 19.29 -10.00 16.34
N LEU A 724 18.76 -10.51 15.22
CA LEU A 724 17.71 -9.84 14.45
C LEU A 724 16.46 -9.61 15.30
N TRP A 725 15.95 -10.64 15.99
CA TRP A 725 14.78 -10.49 16.85
C TRP A 725 15.02 -9.56 18.04
N SER A 726 16.22 -9.59 18.63
CA SER A 726 16.60 -8.61 19.66
C SER A 726 16.53 -7.16 19.15
N SER A 727 16.96 -6.93 17.90
CA SER A 727 16.88 -5.63 17.23
C SER A 727 15.43 -5.20 16.96
N ILE A 728 14.60 -6.12 16.43
CA ILE A 728 13.16 -5.90 16.17
C ILE A 728 12.42 -5.57 17.45
N ASN A 729 12.65 -6.33 18.52
CA ASN A 729 11.97 -6.17 19.81
C ASN A 729 12.30 -4.83 20.50
N GLY A 730 13.45 -4.25 20.19
CA GLY A 730 13.82 -2.90 20.65
C GLY A 730 12.94 -1.77 20.09
N ALA A 731 12.15 -2.03 19.05
CA ALA A 731 11.18 -1.11 18.47
C ALA A 731 9.80 -1.77 18.26
N SER A 732 9.39 -2.64 19.19
CA SER A 732 8.13 -3.41 19.09
C SER A 732 6.87 -2.55 18.87
N SER A 733 6.85 -1.31 19.37
CA SER A 733 5.75 -0.37 19.12
C SER A 733 5.66 0.15 17.67
N SER A 734 6.74 0.02 16.91
CA SER A 734 6.89 0.57 15.56
C SER A 734 6.81 -0.49 14.46
N ILE A 735 6.75 -1.79 14.80
CA ILE A 735 6.79 -2.88 13.81
C ILE A 735 5.60 -2.91 12.86
N TYR A 736 4.52 -2.18 13.13
CA TYR A 736 3.39 -2.03 12.20
C TYR A 736 3.37 -0.68 11.47
N SER A 737 4.39 0.15 11.67
CA SER A 737 4.58 1.38 10.88
C SER A 737 5.23 1.07 9.52
N GLU A 738 5.09 1.98 8.57
CA GLU A 738 5.75 1.89 7.26
C GLU A 738 7.28 1.83 7.39
N VAL A 739 7.83 2.91 7.95
CA VAL A 739 9.25 3.18 8.02
C VAL A 739 9.54 4.08 9.22
N TRP A 740 10.68 3.87 9.87
CA TRP A 740 11.21 4.80 10.86
C TRP A 740 12.71 5.00 10.67
N SER A 741 13.22 6.09 11.20
CA SER A 741 14.66 6.31 11.34
C SER A 741 15.06 6.06 12.80
N TYR A 742 16.34 6.18 13.09
CA TYR A 742 16.84 6.16 14.47
C TYR A 742 17.15 7.57 14.96
N ALA A 743 17.53 7.79 16.20
CA ALA A 743 18.34 8.91 16.70
C ALA A 743 19.46 8.30 17.55
N PHE A 744 20.65 8.89 17.56
CA PHE A 744 21.79 8.34 18.30
C PHE A 744 22.17 9.25 19.47
N ASP A 745 22.12 8.71 20.68
CA ASP A 745 22.57 9.41 21.89
C ASP A 745 24.04 9.05 22.17
N LYS A 746 24.93 10.05 22.08
CA LYS A 746 26.38 9.89 22.31
C LYS A 746 26.73 9.55 23.77
N THR A 747 25.85 9.88 24.71
CA THR A 747 26.06 9.64 26.14
C THR A 747 25.78 8.19 26.50
N THR A 748 24.61 7.69 26.09
CA THR A 748 24.20 6.30 26.35
C THR A 748 24.74 5.32 25.31
N LYS A 749 25.17 5.83 24.15
CA LYS A 749 25.66 5.06 23.00
C LYS A 749 24.58 4.12 22.43
N THR A 750 23.33 4.56 22.49
CA THR A 750 22.17 3.79 22.04
C THR A 750 21.40 4.52 20.96
N PHE A 751 20.73 3.74 20.12
CA PHE A 751 19.77 4.22 19.15
C PHE A 751 18.37 4.29 19.78
N SER A 752 17.58 5.29 19.43
CA SER A 752 16.14 5.39 19.74
C SER A 752 15.34 5.54 18.44
N VAL A 753 14.07 5.17 18.45
CA VAL A 753 13.19 5.41 17.28
C VAL A 753 13.05 6.91 17.04
N ALA A 754 13.11 7.32 15.76
CA ALA A 754 12.81 8.68 15.32
C ALA A 754 11.90 8.66 14.10
N ASP A 755 10.98 9.63 14.03
CA ASP A 755 10.10 9.80 12.90
C ASP A 755 10.88 10.33 11.68
N LEU A 756 10.82 9.57 10.57
CA LEU A 756 11.48 9.94 9.32
C LEU A 756 10.92 11.26 8.77
N ALA A 757 9.61 11.50 8.90
CA ALA A 757 8.97 12.71 8.40
C ALA A 757 9.51 13.97 9.07
N THR A 758 9.88 13.85 10.35
CA THR A 758 10.48 14.94 11.13
C THR A 758 11.94 15.21 10.75
N LEU A 759 12.66 14.20 10.25
CA LEU A 759 14.08 14.31 9.90
C LEU A 759 14.33 14.66 8.43
N SER A 760 13.46 14.20 7.54
CA SER A 760 13.61 14.36 6.10
C SER A 760 13.46 15.83 5.68
N PRO A 761 14.43 16.42 4.96
CA PRO A 761 14.31 17.79 4.46
C PRO A 761 13.11 18.01 3.53
N SER A 762 12.67 16.96 2.83
CA SER A 762 11.49 16.98 1.97
C SER A 762 10.18 16.71 2.72
N GLY A 763 10.24 16.42 4.03
CA GLY A 763 9.06 16.16 4.86
C GLY A 763 8.27 14.94 4.43
N THR A 764 8.95 13.88 3.98
CA THR A 764 8.30 12.62 3.56
C THR A 764 7.49 12.05 4.72
N GLU A 765 6.17 12.30 4.71
CA GLU A 765 5.22 11.76 5.68
C GLU A 765 5.19 10.23 5.55
N SER A 766 5.20 9.48 6.66
CA SER A 766 4.92 8.04 6.64
C SER A 766 3.41 7.81 6.62
N ASP A 767 2.93 6.79 5.93
CA ASP A 767 1.51 6.44 6.02
C ASP A 767 1.11 5.95 7.41
N ALA A 768 -0.09 6.34 7.84
CA ALA A 768 -0.64 5.91 9.13
C ALA A 768 -0.93 4.40 9.16
N ILE A 769 -1.30 3.83 8.01
CA ILE A 769 -1.45 2.39 7.78
C ILE A 769 -0.87 2.05 6.42
N GLN A 770 -0.10 0.97 6.33
CA GLN A 770 0.55 0.55 5.09
C GLN A 770 0.58 -0.98 5.04
N LEU A 771 0.03 -1.57 3.98
CA LEU A 771 -0.33 -2.98 3.89
C LEU A 771 0.85 -3.92 4.15
N TRP A 772 2.00 -3.67 3.52
CA TRP A 772 3.19 -4.50 3.69
C TRP A 772 3.86 -4.37 5.07
N SER A 773 3.50 -3.38 5.89
CA SER A 773 4.00 -3.24 7.27
C SER A 773 3.40 -4.25 8.23
N TYR A 774 2.32 -4.92 7.84
CA TYR A 774 1.65 -5.88 8.70
C TYR A 774 2.23 -7.29 8.62
N GLY A 775 3.35 -7.49 7.90
CA GLY A 775 3.99 -8.79 7.76
C GLY A 775 4.25 -9.53 9.08
N PHE A 776 4.52 -8.81 10.17
CA PHE A 776 4.71 -9.39 11.50
C PHE A 776 3.49 -10.13 12.07
N LEU A 777 2.28 -9.91 11.55
CA LEU A 777 1.11 -10.75 11.90
C LEU A 777 1.34 -12.21 11.48
N GLY A 778 2.02 -12.42 10.35
CA GLY A 778 2.33 -13.74 9.78
C GLY A 778 3.59 -14.38 10.37
N LEU A 779 4.18 -13.81 11.41
CA LEU A 779 5.44 -14.26 11.98
C LEU A 779 5.30 -14.55 13.48
N VAL A 780 6.22 -15.38 13.96
CA VAL A 780 6.39 -15.68 15.38
C VAL A 780 7.86 -15.63 15.71
N GLU A 781 8.18 -15.06 16.86
CA GLU A 781 9.55 -15.08 17.37
C GLU A 781 9.93 -16.55 17.67
N PRO A 782 11.05 -17.05 17.13
CA PRO A 782 11.60 -18.36 17.47
C PRO A 782 11.88 -18.44 18.97
N LYS A 783 11.53 -19.58 19.59
CA LYS A 783 11.75 -19.83 21.02
C LYS A 783 13.10 -20.49 21.30
#